data_AF-A0A2W6ZC91-F1
#
_entry.id   AF-A0A2W6ZC91-F1
#
_cell.length_a   1.000
_cell.length_b   1.000
_cell.length_c   1.000
_cell.angle_alpha   90.00
_cell.angle_beta   90.00
_cell.angle_gamma   90.00
#
_symmetry.space_group_name_H-M   'P 1'
#
loop_
_entity.id
_entity.type
_entity.pdbx_description
1 polymer ?
#
loop_
_entity_poly.entity_id
_entity_poly.type
_entity_poly.pdbx_seq_one_letter_code
_entity_poly.pdbx_strand_id
1 'polypeptide(L)'
;MANFYVSPTGNDTASGLDPSTAFATLARAQEAMRQSGTTDTTYVAGGTYHLDAPITLTAADSGSSFVAQPGQTSVISGGVAVTGWTQGANGIWTARVDSPEVLQLTFDGVQQTQSRFPDVDPSDPVRGGWLWGQDLPSGRDATQSLAFDPSDFPAGHAPEVGQQVTVFSENGYANDRLTIESIDGNVMTFTSPANYDLGAASRFYVSEAKPDNVGEWSFDPATQTVSYRAPEGFKGEGVVASGDQSLFVVDGAKDVTISGLTFTNTAASNGDPTTAAIEVHDATGLTVEGNHFVNVGNGVVIEGDSSGNTIASNRFEHIWSSSVALLPGTSGNQISNNVIDHSNEVFVQYGAIAIQESAGNQIDHNTISNVPRFAIGEVNYDPDIRSGGNIIEYNDISHSGQSTPDVGAIYLFSHEDPGATGDIIRYNKIVDTGGVSTTDGAFVPGYELGSGIYLDNLASNAQIYGNLVQDTTFSGIYIHGGSNNEIHDNTLLDNGKYGISTVGVDGYAITGNETYENFIEVSKDGSNSIDTDQTDPRLIHDNVYYTSNGEAPSVADLSLKGFQQRGGDLGSVATSQPGFIDAAGGNYGFASGSAAQAHGIESSPAGKIGSSLTGSAPVVDPPAPEPTPAPEPTPAPEPSVPPDVVTSPEPQPGPGGNPEPTPEPAPEPAPEPSVPPDVVTSPEPGPDPVVPPEPTPEPAPNPKPPEVVVTPEEPATPTTPVADTPDHHNWTPWGNWGQHQWPTWVENNWGHWGRNDHDSDRDSHSRWHWH
;
A
#
# COMPACT_ATOMS: atom_id res chain seq x y z
N MET A 1 -6.60 -24.29 34.46
CA MET A 1 -5.59 -24.26 33.41
C MET A 1 -5.32 -25.68 32.99
N ALA A 2 -5.89 -26.04 31.84
CA ALA A 2 -5.72 -27.29 31.15
C ALA A 2 -4.87 -27.04 29.88
N ASN A 3 -4.18 -28.09 29.45
CA ASN A 3 -3.47 -28.10 28.18
C ASN A 3 -4.24 -29.01 27.22
N PHE A 4 -4.58 -28.47 26.05
CA PHE A 4 -5.15 -29.22 24.94
C PHE A 4 -4.14 -29.36 23.81
N TYR A 5 -4.33 -30.37 22.97
CA TYR A 5 -3.46 -30.69 21.85
C TYR A 5 -4.29 -30.87 20.58
N VAL A 6 -3.80 -30.32 19.48
CA VAL A 6 -4.40 -30.42 18.15
C VAL A 6 -3.38 -31.01 17.18
N SER A 7 -3.78 -31.92 16.30
CA SER A 7 -2.92 -32.58 15.31
C SER A 7 -3.68 -32.86 14.02
N PRO A 8 -3.07 -32.75 12.82
CA PRO A 8 -3.75 -33.09 11.57
C PRO A 8 -4.18 -34.56 11.48
N THR A 9 -3.55 -35.43 12.29
CA THR A 9 -3.92 -36.86 12.42
C THR A 9 -4.71 -37.15 13.69
N GLY A 10 -5.20 -36.12 14.38
CA GLY A 10 -5.97 -36.22 15.62
C GLY A 10 -7.41 -36.71 15.39
N ASN A 11 -8.21 -36.68 16.46
CA ASN A 11 -9.63 -37.06 16.42
C ASN A 11 -10.45 -36.18 17.37
N ASP A 12 -11.45 -35.48 16.85
CA ASP A 12 -12.30 -34.57 17.64
C ASP A 12 -13.19 -35.26 18.69
N THR A 13 -13.31 -36.59 18.63
CA THR A 13 -13.96 -37.39 19.67
C THR A 13 -13.02 -37.80 20.81
N ALA A 14 -11.73 -37.49 20.73
CA ALA A 14 -10.75 -37.78 21.76
C ALA A 14 -10.83 -36.78 22.93
N SER A 15 -9.98 -36.92 23.95
CA SER A 15 -9.96 -36.01 25.10
C SER A 15 -9.20 -34.71 24.86
N GLY A 16 -8.23 -34.70 23.93
CA GLY A 16 -7.35 -33.57 23.68
C GLY A 16 -6.31 -33.28 24.74
N LEU A 17 -6.25 -34.04 25.85
CA LEU A 17 -5.44 -33.72 27.04
C LEU A 17 -3.95 -34.10 26.94
N ASP A 18 -3.56 -34.83 25.88
CA ASP A 18 -2.17 -35.19 25.59
C ASP A 18 -1.98 -35.41 24.07
N PRO A 19 -0.74 -35.39 23.55
CA PRO A 19 -0.48 -35.52 22.11
C PRO A 19 -1.05 -36.80 21.46
N SER A 20 -1.18 -37.91 22.20
CA SER A 20 -1.74 -39.16 21.67
C SER A 20 -3.27 -39.17 21.63
N THR A 21 -3.91 -38.22 22.32
CA THR A 21 -5.35 -38.01 22.32
C THR A 21 -5.75 -36.65 21.72
N ALA A 22 -4.88 -36.06 20.89
CA ALA A 22 -5.10 -34.75 20.29
C ALA A 22 -6.40 -34.66 19.48
N PHE A 23 -7.04 -33.50 19.53
CA PHE A 23 -8.13 -33.15 18.62
C PHE A 23 -7.62 -33.03 17.18
N ALA A 24 -8.52 -33.19 16.22
CA ALA A 24 -8.23 -32.95 14.80
C ALA A 24 -8.28 -31.46 14.46
N THR A 25 -9.16 -30.69 15.11
CA THR A 25 -9.45 -29.29 14.75
C THR A 25 -9.19 -28.31 15.89
N LEU A 26 -8.84 -27.06 15.52
CA LEU A 26 -8.72 -25.94 16.46
C LEU A 26 -10.06 -25.57 17.10
N ALA A 27 -11.14 -25.61 16.32
CA ALA A 27 -12.50 -25.32 16.80
C ALA A 27 -12.92 -26.27 17.94
N ARG A 28 -12.58 -27.56 17.84
CA ARG A 28 -12.86 -28.51 18.91
C ARG A 28 -12.03 -28.22 20.17
N ALA A 29 -10.77 -27.82 20.01
CA ALA A 29 -9.94 -27.41 21.15
C ALA A 29 -10.50 -26.18 21.86
N GLN A 30 -10.94 -25.17 21.10
CA GLN A 30 -11.62 -24.00 21.64
C GLN A 30 -12.87 -24.38 22.45
N GLU A 31 -13.72 -25.25 21.90
CA GLU A 31 -14.92 -25.72 22.61
C GLU A 31 -14.55 -26.41 23.94
N ALA A 32 -13.48 -27.21 23.95
CA ALA A 32 -12.99 -27.86 25.16
C ALA A 32 -12.45 -26.86 26.20
N MET A 33 -11.75 -25.80 25.75
CA MET A 33 -11.31 -24.70 26.62
C MET A 33 -12.49 -23.98 27.27
N ARG A 34 -13.51 -23.61 26.47
CA ARG A 34 -14.74 -22.99 26.99
C ARG A 34 -15.47 -23.87 28.01
N GLN A 35 -15.44 -25.19 27.83
CA GLN A 35 -16.04 -26.16 28.76
C GLN A 35 -15.26 -26.33 30.08
N SER A 36 -13.95 -26.07 30.08
CA SER A 36 -13.14 -26.18 31.30
C SER A 36 -13.43 -25.05 32.29
N GLY A 37 -13.81 -23.88 31.78
CA GLY A 37 -14.03 -22.66 32.55
C GLY A 37 -12.73 -22.07 33.14
N THR A 38 -11.56 -22.40 32.58
CA THR A 38 -10.27 -21.87 33.01
C THR A 38 -9.44 -21.32 31.86
N THR A 39 -8.47 -20.45 32.18
CA THR A 39 -7.39 -20.03 31.26
C THR A 39 -6.63 -21.25 30.78
N ASP A 40 -6.72 -21.59 29.49
CA ASP A 40 -6.21 -22.83 28.93
C ASP A 40 -5.30 -22.57 27.72
N THR A 41 -4.44 -23.55 27.42
CA THR A 41 -3.52 -23.48 26.28
C THR A 41 -3.77 -24.64 25.34
N THR A 42 -3.92 -24.35 24.05
CA THR A 42 -3.93 -25.33 22.97
C THR A 42 -2.56 -25.37 22.30
N TYR A 43 -1.91 -26.53 22.33
CA TYR A 43 -0.68 -26.81 21.61
C TYR A 43 -0.99 -27.40 20.23
N VAL A 44 -0.60 -26.70 19.18
CA VAL A 44 -0.86 -27.06 17.79
C VAL A 44 0.34 -27.82 17.24
N ALA A 45 0.18 -29.11 16.95
CA ALA A 45 1.23 -29.94 16.34
C ALA A 45 1.55 -29.48 14.91
N GLY A 46 2.69 -29.93 14.40
CA GLY A 46 3.15 -29.59 13.06
C GLY A 46 2.26 -30.18 11.96
N GLY A 47 2.13 -29.41 10.88
CA GLY A 47 1.32 -29.72 9.71
C GLY A 47 0.37 -28.58 9.34
N THR A 48 -0.41 -28.81 8.28
CA THR A 48 -1.31 -27.79 7.72
C THR A 48 -2.75 -28.04 8.16
N TYR A 49 -3.38 -26.98 8.68
CA TYR A 49 -4.77 -26.93 9.10
C TYR A 49 -5.50 -25.98 8.15
N HIS A 50 -6.28 -26.55 7.23
CA HIS A 50 -7.16 -25.79 6.36
C HIS A 50 -8.42 -25.41 7.13
N LEU A 51 -8.72 -24.11 7.19
CA LEU A 51 -9.93 -23.61 7.85
C LEU A 51 -11.03 -23.39 6.82
N ASP A 52 -12.21 -23.93 7.09
CA ASP A 52 -13.42 -23.63 6.30
C ASP A 52 -14.17 -22.39 6.84
N ALA A 53 -13.79 -21.93 8.05
CA ALA A 53 -14.33 -20.76 8.71
C ALA A 53 -13.34 -20.24 9.77
N PRO A 54 -13.40 -18.94 10.14
CA PRO A 54 -12.53 -18.38 11.17
C PRO A 54 -12.73 -19.02 12.55
N ILE A 55 -11.66 -19.04 13.36
CA ILE A 55 -11.75 -19.33 14.80
C ILE A 55 -12.13 -18.04 15.54
N THR A 56 -13.42 -17.89 15.87
CA THR A 56 -13.93 -16.70 16.58
C THR A 56 -13.76 -16.83 18.09
N LEU A 57 -12.83 -16.05 18.65
CA LEU A 57 -12.54 -15.91 20.07
C LEU A 57 -13.33 -14.74 20.63
N THR A 58 -14.19 -15.01 21.61
CA THR A 58 -15.07 -14.02 22.23
C THR A 58 -14.63 -13.74 23.67
N ALA A 59 -15.38 -12.91 24.41
CA ALA A 59 -15.23 -12.78 25.86
C ALA A 59 -15.14 -14.13 26.62
N ALA A 60 -15.78 -15.19 26.11
CA ALA A 60 -15.72 -16.54 26.69
C ALA A 60 -14.34 -17.22 26.59
N ASP A 61 -13.47 -16.71 25.71
CA ASP A 61 -12.14 -17.25 25.43
C ASP A 61 -11.03 -16.41 26.10
N SER A 62 -11.39 -15.44 26.94
CA SER A 62 -10.41 -14.56 27.60
C SER A 62 -9.36 -15.36 28.39
N GLY A 63 -8.10 -15.03 28.22
CA GLY A 63 -6.95 -15.74 28.78
C GLY A 63 -6.51 -16.99 28.00
N SER A 64 -7.22 -17.39 26.94
CA SER A 64 -6.87 -18.60 26.19
C SER A 64 -5.65 -18.39 25.31
N SER A 65 -4.87 -19.46 25.10
CA SER A 65 -3.69 -19.42 24.25
C SER A 65 -3.73 -20.48 23.15
N PHE A 66 -3.35 -20.10 21.93
CA PHE A 66 -3.07 -21.01 20.82
C PHE A 66 -1.59 -20.91 20.49
N VAL A 67 -0.85 -22.00 20.70
CA VAL A 67 0.62 -22.01 20.65
C VAL A 67 1.09 -23.15 19.78
N ALA A 68 2.01 -22.91 18.85
CA ALA A 68 2.67 -23.99 18.13
C ALA A 68 3.42 -24.93 19.09
N GLN A 69 3.43 -26.23 18.78
CA GLN A 69 4.28 -27.15 19.51
C GLN A 69 5.76 -26.79 19.28
N PRO A 70 6.59 -26.73 20.34
CA PRO A 70 7.98 -26.32 20.22
C PRO A 70 8.74 -27.12 19.15
N GLY A 71 9.39 -26.39 18.23
CA GLY A 71 10.21 -26.97 17.16
C GLY A 71 9.41 -27.59 16.01
N GLN A 72 8.10 -27.39 15.95
CA GLN A 72 7.24 -27.85 14.86
C GLN A 72 6.67 -26.65 14.08
N THR A 73 6.41 -26.85 12.79
CA THR A 73 5.80 -25.84 11.91
C THR A 73 4.30 -26.11 11.81
N SER A 74 3.51 -25.27 12.45
CA SER A 74 2.04 -25.38 12.52
C SER A 74 1.43 -24.33 11.59
N VAL A 75 0.93 -24.75 10.44
CA VAL A 75 0.43 -23.87 9.37
C VAL A 75 -1.09 -23.80 9.42
N ILE A 76 -1.63 -22.59 9.57
CA ILE A 76 -3.05 -22.28 9.49
C ILE A 76 -3.29 -21.65 8.12
N SER A 77 -4.04 -22.35 7.26
CA SER A 77 -4.23 -21.97 5.86
C SER A 77 -5.70 -21.60 5.60
N GLY A 78 -5.92 -20.43 5.00
CA GLY A 78 -7.23 -20.02 4.49
C GLY A 78 -7.56 -20.56 3.10
N GLY A 79 -6.56 -21.15 2.42
CA GLY A 79 -6.69 -21.62 1.04
C GLY A 79 -7.09 -23.08 0.89
N VAL A 80 -7.52 -23.42 -0.33
CA VAL A 80 -7.96 -24.75 -0.74
C VAL A 80 -6.92 -25.36 -1.69
N ALA A 81 -6.51 -26.60 -1.41
CA ALA A 81 -5.61 -27.33 -2.29
C ALA A 81 -6.27 -27.60 -3.65
N VAL A 82 -5.60 -27.20 -4.74
CA VAL A 82 -6.09 -27.43 -6.10
C VAL A 82 -5.68 -28.82 -6.56
N THR A 83 -6.66 -29.67 -6.84
CA THR A 83 -6.47 -31.07 -7.21
C THR A 83 -7.21 -31.40 -8.50
N GLY A 84 -7.02 -32.61 -9.03
CA GLY A 84 -7.72 -33.05 -10.25
C GLY A 84 -7.17 -32.43 -11.54
N TRP A 85 -5.89 -32.07 -11.53
CA TRP A 85 -5.20 -31.46 -12.66
C TRP A 85 -5.24 -32.33 -13.93
N THR A 86 -5.54 -31.69 -15.06
CA THR A 86 -5.44 -32.27 -16.40
C THR A 86 -4.34 -31.54 -17.16
N GLN A 87 -3.38 -32.30 -17.68
CA GLN A 87 -2.31 -31.74 -18.51
C GLN A 87 -2.84 -31.37 -19.90
N GLY A 88 -2.73 -30.10 -20.25
CA GLY A 88 -3.01 -29.56 -21.58
C GLY A 88 -1.75 -29.44 -22.43
N ALA A 89 -1.87 -28.69 -23.54
CA ALA A 89 -0.74 -28.37 -24.40
C ALA A 89 0.17 -27.30 -23.77
N ASN A 90 1.41 -27.21 -24.26
CA ASN A 90 2.37 -26.13 -23.94
C ASN A 90 2.68 -25.92 -22.44
N GLY A 91 2.56 -26.99 -21.64
CA GLY A 91 2.82 -26.93 -20.20
C GLY A 91 1.68 -26.34 -19.36
N ILE A 92 0.54 -26.03 -19.98
CA ILE A 92 -0.64 -25.53 -19.27
C ILE A 92 -1.40 -26.71 -18.67
N TRP A 93 -1.66 -26.65 -17.37
CA TRP A 93 -2.50 -27.57 -16.63
C TRP A 93 -3.79 -26.88 -16.23
N THR A 94 -4.90 -27.63 -16.19
CA THR A 94 -6.19 -27.08 -15.78
C THR A 94 -6.81 -27.90 -14.66
N ALA A 95 -7.41 -27.24 -13.68
CA ALA A 95 -8.14 -27.87 -12.59
C ALA A 95 -9.35 -27.02 -12.18
N ARG A 96 -10.40 -27.68 -11.70
CA ARG A 96 -11.59 -27.01 -11.17
C ARG A 96 -11.38 -26.68 -9.70
N VAL A 97 -11.68 -25.46 -9.30
CA VAL A 97 -11.65 -24.97 -7.92
C VAL A 97 -13.06 -24.48 -7.65
N ASP A 98 -13.85 -25.18 -6.83
CA ASP A 98 -15.26 -24.85 -6.51
C ASP A 98 -15.40 -23.49 -5.79
N SER A 99 -15.03 -22.41 -6.47
CA SER A 99 -15.00 -21.03 -6.00
C SER A 99 -15.58 -20.12 -7.08
N PRO A 100 -16.33 -19.06 -6.73
CA PRO A 100 -16.73 -18.04 -7.70
C PRO A 100 -15.54 -17.20 -8.20
N GLU A 101 -14.44 -17.18 -7.44
CA GLU A 101 -13.29 -16.31 -7.70
C GLU A 101 -12.00 -16.88 -7.12
N VAL A 102 -10.88 -16.63 -7.79
CA VAL A 102 -9.54 -16.94 -7.31
C VAL A 102 -8.67 -15.74 -7.67
N LEU A 103 -8.16 -15.03 -6.67
CA LEU A 103 -7.28 -13.88 -6.85
C LEU A 103 -5.81 -14.16 -6.50
N GLN A 104 -5.52 -15.30 -5.86
CA GLN A 104 -4.17 -15.76 -5.56
C GLN A 104 -4.04 -17.26 -5.80
N LEU A 105 -2.93 -17.64 -6.42
CA LEU A 105 -2.49 -19.02 -6.51
C LEU A 105 -1.06 -19.12 -5.95
N THR A 106 -0.80 -20.11 -5.11
CA THR A 106 0.55 -20.43 -4.63
C THR A 106 0.94 -21.83 -5.09
N PHE A 107 2.23 -22.05 -5.35
CA PHE A 107 2.81 -23.35 -5.64
C PHE A 107 3.98 -23.60 -4.69
N ASP A 108 3.89 -24.64 -3.86
CA ASP A 108 4.86 -24.96 -2.82
C ASP A 108 5.18 -23.76 -1.88
N GLY A 109 4.17 -22.93 -1.62
CA GLY A 109 4.27 -21.75 -0.77
C GLY A 109 4.74 -20.47 -1.47
N VAL A 110 5.06 -20.53 -2.77
CA VAL A 110 5.46 -19.36 -3.58
C VAL A 110 4.28 -18.82 -4.36
N GLN A 111 4.00 -17.53 -4.23
CA GLN A 111 2.96 -16.86 -5.03
C GLN A 111 3.26 -16.96 -6.53
N GLN A 112 2.23 -17.26 -7.32
CA GLN A 112 2.31 -17.37 -8.78
C GLN A 112 1.73 -16.12 -9.44
N THR A 113 2.28 -15.74 -10.59
CA THR A 113 1.91 -14.51 -11.31
C THR A 113 0.56 -14.68 -12.01
N GLN A 114 -0.38 -13.76 -11.81
CA GLN A 114 -1.59 -13.74 -12.62
C GLN A 114 -1.21 -13.39 -14.06
N SER A 115 -1.69 -14.18 -15.02
CA SER A 115 -1.48 -13.94 -16.44
C SER A 115 -2.03 -12.57 -16.82
N ARG A 116 -1.21 -11.76 -17.47
CA ARG A 116 -1.48 -10.36 -17.76
C ARG A 116 -0.76 -9.90 -19.02
N PHE A 117 -1.26 -8.87 -19.67
CA PHE A 117 -0.54 -8.13 -20.70
C PHE A 117 -0.35 -6.67 -20.28
N PRO A 118 0.87 -6.11 -20.40
CA PRO A 118 2.11 -6.79 -20.76
C PRO A 118 2.59 -7.72 -19.63
N ASP A 119 3.42 -8.70 -19.98
CA ASP A 119 4.04 -9.59 -18.99
C ASP A 119 4.87 -8.81 -17.96
N VAL A 120 5.13 -9.43 -16.80
CA VAL A 120 6.11 -8.89 -15.86
C VAL A 120 7.49 -8.87 -16.51
N ASP A 121 8.18 -7.73 -16.43
CA ASP A 121 9.60 -7.66 -16.82
C ASP A 121 10.46 -8.06 -15.60
N PRO A 122 11.06 -9.26 -15.58
CA PRO A 122 11.86 -9.70 -14.44
C PRO A 122 13.17 -8.91 -14.27
N SER A 123 13.59 -8.13 -15.27
CA SER A 123 14.79 -7.30 -15.18
C SER A 123 14.52 -5.91 -14.61
N ASP A 124 13.26 -5.46 -14.64
CA ASP A 124 12.78 -4.22 -14.04
C ASP A 124 11.32 -4.38 -13.57
N PRO A 125 11.10 -5.10 -12.47
CA PRO A 125 9.75 -5.43 -12.01
C PRO A 125 8.94 -4.19 -11.56
N VAL A 126 9.61 -3.06 -11.32
CA VAL A 126 8.97 -1.81 -10.92
C VAL A 126 8.55 -0.99 -12.14
N ARG A 127 9.44 -0.79 -13.12
CA ARG A 127 9.20 0.13 -14.25
C ARG A 127 8.93 -0.57 -15.58
N GLY A 128 9.18 -1.86 -15.70
CA GLY A 128 8.88 -2.67 -16.88
C GLY A 128 7.48 -3.30 -16.84
N GLY A 129 6.97 -3.72 -18.00
CA GLY A 129 5.71 -4.46 -18.10
C GLY A 129 4.45 -3.62 -17.83
N TRP A 130 4.40 -2.38 -18.34
CA TRP A 130 3.26 -1.47 -18.18
C TRP A 130 2.77 -0.93 -19.53
N LEU A 131 1.46 -0.76 -19.63
CA LEU A 131 0.79 0.10 -20.62
C LEU A 131 0.54 1.48 -19.99
N TRP A 132 0.23 2.46 -20.84
CA TRP A 132 -0.01 3.83 -20.42
C TRP A 132 -1.38 4.33 -20.85
N GLY A 133 -2.05 5.01 -19.92
CA GLY A 133 -3.30 5.70 -20.19
C GLY A 133 -3.13 6.79 -21.26
N GLN A 134 -4.26 7.28 -21.76
CA GLN A 134 -4.34 8.38 -22.71
C GLN A 134 -5.25 9.48 -22.16
N ASP A 135 -5.19 10.67 -22.76
CA ASP A 135 -6.12 11.74 -22.45
C ASP A 135 -7.57 11.28 -22.62
N LEU A 136 -8.35 11.45 -21.55
CA LEU A 136 -9.74 11.04 -21.55
C LEU A 136 -10.61 12.01 -22.38
N PRO A 137 -11.47 11.53 -23.29
CA PRO A 137 -12.38 12.40 -24.03
C PRO A 137 -13.32 13.19 -23.10
N SER A 138 -13.59 14.45 -23.46
CA SER A 138 -14.44 15.33 -22.66
C SER A 138 -15.83 14.72 -22.38
N GLY A 139 -16.29 14.84 -21.14
CA GLY A 139 -17.61 14.36 -20.71
C GLY A 139 -17.62 12.91 -20.19
N ARG A 140 -16.46 12.25 -20.13
CA ARG A 140 -16.26 11.00 -19.41
C ARG A 140 -15.88 11.27 -17.95
N ASP A 141 -16.17 10.32 -17.08
CA ASP A 141 -15.76 10.33 -15.67
C ASP A 141 -14.33 9.77 -15.56
N ALA A 142 -13.40 10.55 -15.02
CA ALA A 142 -12.00 10.18 -14.89
C ALA A 142 -11.74 9.13 -13.80
N THR A 143 -12.64 8.99 -12.84
CA THR A 143 -12.52 7.94 -11.82
C THR A 143 -13.03 6.59 -12.36
N GLN A 144 -13.91 6.60 -13.36
CA GLN A 144 -14.59 5.39 -13.83
C GLN A 144 -14.22 4.99 -15.26
N SER A 145 -13.35 5.76 -15.94
CA SER A 145 -12.96 5.48 -17.33
C SER A 145 -11.48 5.73 -17.58
N LEU A 146 -10.88 4.87 -18.40
CA LEU A 146 -9.48 4.99 -18.85
C LEU A 146 -9.43 4.90 -20.37
N ALA A 147 -8.85 5.91 -21.02
CA ALA A 147 -8.51 5.82 -22.43
C ALA A 147 -7.18 5.09 -22.60
N PHE A 148 -7.06 4.29 -23.67
CA PHE A 148 -5.85 3.54 -24.01
C PHE A 148 -5.48 3.74 -25.48
N ASP A 149 -4.24 3.40 -25.88
CA ASP A 149 -3.83 3.36 -27.29
C ASP A 149 -4.04 1.95 -27.85
N PRO A 150 -4.97 1.74 -28.80
CA PRO A 150 -5.18 0.41 -29.41
C PRO A 150 -3.95 -0.15 -30.12
N SER A 151 -2.97 0.68 -30.50
CA SER A 151 -1.75 0.26 -31.18
C SER A 151 -0.71 -0.36 -30.25
N ASP A 152 -0.85 -0.18 -28.93
CA ASP A 152 0.00 -0.84 -27.93
C ASP A 152 -0.31 -2.34 -27.79
N PHE A 153 -1.46 -2.79 -28.33
CA PHE A 153 -1.93 -4.16 -28.21
C PHE A 153 -1.65 -4.97 -29.49
N PRO A 154 -0.80 -6.00 -29.42
CA PRO A 154 -0.70 -6.98 -30.49
C PRO A 154 -2.00 -7.76 -30.67
N ALA A 155 -2.13 -8.43 -31.82
CA ALA A 155 -3.33 -9.22 -32.13
C ALA A 155 -3.57 -10.31 -31.06
N GLY A 156 -4.72 -10.23 -30.39
CA GLY A 156 -5.13 -11.17 -29.34
C GLY A 156 -5.00 -10.65 -27.91
N HIS A 157 -4.40 -9.46 -27.70
CA HIS A 157 -4.23 -8.85 -26.38
C HIS A 157 -5.11 -7.63 -26.12
N ALA A 158 -5.88 -7.19 -27.14
CA ALA A 158 -6.76 -6.05 -26.98
C ALA A 158 -7.76 -6.30 -25.84
N PRO A 159 -8.06 -5.29 -25.00
CA PRO A 159 -8.93 -5.46 -23.84
C PRO A 159 -10.35 -5.85 -24.25
N GLU A 160 -10.98 -6.70 -23.46
CA GLU A 160 -12.33 -7.22 -23.63
C GLU A 160 -13.18 -6.99 -22.37
N VAL A 161 -14.50 -6.85 -22.57
CA VAL A 161 -15.46 -6.71 -21.47
C VAL A 161 -15.37 -7.91 -20.51
N GLY A 162 -15.32 -7.62 -19.21
CA GLY A 162 -15.19 -8.61 -18.15
C GLY A 162 -13.75 -8.94 -17.74
N GLN A 163 -12.72 -8.48 -18.47
CA GLN A 163 -11.34 -8.57 -17.99
C GLN A 163 -11.11 -7.60 -16.82
N GLN A 164 -10.16 -7.95 -15.97
CA GLN A 164 -9.67 -7.08 -14.91
C GLN A 164 -8.51 -6.22 -15.41
N VAL A 165 -8.46 -4.97 -14.96
CA VAL A 165 -7.36 -4.03 -15.18
C VAL A 165 -6.80 -3.69 -13.82
N THR A 166 -5.48 -3.86 -13.65
CA THR A 166 -4.79 -3.26 -12.50
C THR A 166 -4.16 -1.96 -12.97
N VAL A 167 -4.52 -0.85 -12.34
CA VAL A 167 -4.13 0.49 -12.76
C VAL A 167 -3.64 1.30 -11.57
N PHE A 168 -2.51 1.99 -11.72
CA PHE A 168 -2.13 3.08 -10.83
C PHE A 168 -2.83 4.36 -11.28
N SER A 169 -3.36 5.10 -10.34
CA SER A 169 -3.99 6.40 -10.59
C SER A 169 -3.05 7.39 -11.27
N GLU A 170 -3.60 8.46 -11.85
CA GLU A 170 -2.80 9.46 -12.57
C GLU A 170 -1.74 10.12 -11.68
N ASN A 171 -2.06 10.36 -10.41
CA ASN A 171 -1.12 10.83 -9.40
C ASN A 171 -0.19 9.73 -8.85
N GLY A 172 -0.45 8.46 -9.15
CA GLY A 172 0.34 7.30 -8.71
C GLY A 172 0.19 6.91 -7.23
N TYR A 173 -0.72 7.53 -6.48
CA TYR A 173 -0.87 7.33 -5.03
C TYR A 173 -1.49 5.98 -4.67
N ALA A 174 -2.41 5.49 -5.49
CA ALA A 174 -3.06 4.21 -5.27
C ALA A 174 -3.03 3.38 -6.54
N ASN A 175 -3.30 2.09 -6.36
CA ASN A 175 -3.63 1.22 -7.47
C ASN A 175 -4.96 0.50 -7.19
N ASP A 176 -5.68 0.23 -8.27
CA ASP A 176 -7.00 -0.39 -8.22
C ASP A 176 -7.05 -1.61 -9.13
N ARG A 177 -7.86 -2.60 -8.76
CA ARG A 177 -8.25 -3.72 -9.62
C ARG A 177 -9.69 -3.50 -10.08
N LEU A 178 -9.86 -3.14 -11.35
CA LEU A 178 -11.15 -2.72 -11.92
C LEU A 178 -11.62 -3.70 -12.99
N THR A 179 -12.92 -3.98 -13.05
CA THR A 179 -13.50 -4.83 -14.11
C THR A 179 -14.04 -3.98 -15.24
N ILE A 180 -13.70 -4.33 -16.48
CA ILE A 180 -14.19 -3.62 -17.68
C ILE A 180 -15.68 -3.92 -17.88
N GLU A 181 -16.53 -2.90 -17.74
CA GLU A 181 -17.96 -2.98 -18.00
C GLU A 181 -18.28 -2.81 -19.49
N SER A 182 -17.64 -1.82 -20.13
CA SER A 182 -17.86 -1.53 -21.55
C SER A 182 -16.63 -0.91 -22.20
N ILE A 183 -16.55 -1.04 -23.52
CA ILE A 183 -15.51 -0.43 -24.36
C ILE A 183 -16.18 0.34 -25.49
N ASP A 184 -15.88 1.63 -25.60
CA ASP A 184 -16.36 2.50 -26.68
C ASP A 184 -15.15 3.14 -27.39
N GLY A 185 -14.84 2.64 -28.59
CA GLY A 185 -13.62 2.99 -29.30
C GLY A 185 -12.38 2.55 -28.51
N ASN A 186 -11.64 3.50 -27.96
CA ASN A 186 -10.43 3.29 -27.17
C ASN A 186 -10.60 3.69 -25.70
N VAL A 187 -11.82 3.71 -25.20
CA VAL A 187 -12.12 4.04 -23.79
C VAL A 187 -12.74 2.82 -23.12
N MET A 188 -12.10 2.36 -22.04
CA MET A 188 -12.67 1.40 -21.10
C MET A 188 -13.48 2.17 -20.05
N THR A 189 -14.67 1.67 -19.72
CA THR A 189 -15.45 2.12 -18.56
C THR A 189 -15.58 0.96 -17.59
N PHE A 190 -15.35 1.21 -16.30
CA PHE A 190 -15.27 0.20 -15.25
C PHE A 190 -16.57 0.07 -14.45
N THR A 191 -16.78 -1.10 -13.85
CA THR A 191 -17.95 -1.40 -13.01
C THR A 191 -17.96 -0.66 -11.68
N SER A 192 -16.80 -0.13 -11.26
CA SER A 192 -16.60 0.64 -10.03
C SER A 192 -15.62 1.79 -10.31
N PRO A 193 -15.72 2.92 -9.58
CA PRO A 193 -14.73 3.98 -9.66
C PRO A 193 -13.39 3.52 -9.07
N ALA A 194 -12.31 4.11 -9.56
CA ALA A 194 -10.99 4.10 -8.97
C ALA A 194 -10.93 5.05 -7.77
N ASN A 195 -9.92 4.87 -6.92
CA ASN A 195 -9.70 5.73 -5.75
C ASN A 195 -9.36 7.19 -6.13
N TYR A 196 -8.76 7.38 -7.29
CA TYR A 196 -8.36 8.68 -7.83
C TYR A 196 -8.61 8.74 -9.33
N ASP A 197 -8.52 9.96 -9.89
CA ASP A 197 -8.60 10.17 -11.32
C ASP A 197 -7.57 9.32 -12.09
N LEU A 198 -8.04 8.76 -13.20
CA LEU A 198 -7.27 8.03 -14.19
C LEU A 198 -6.99 8.95 -15.39
N GLY A 199 -5.81 8.80 -15.99
CA GLY A 199 -5.38 9.70 -17.06
C GLY A 199 -4.13 9.24 -17.79
N ALA A 200 -3.49 10.16 -18.52
CA ALA A 200 -2.36 9.84 -19.39
C ALA A 200 -1.10 9.39 -18.61
N ALA A 201 -0.98 9.79 -17.33
CA ALA A 201 0.09 9.34 -16.45
C ALA A 201 -0.22 8.04 -15.69
N SER A 202 -1.44 7.50 -15.83
CA SER A 202 -1.80 6.19 -15.28
C SER A 202 -1.06 5.07 -16.00
N ARG A 203 -0.41 4.20 -15.23
CA ARG A 203 0.18 2.95 -15.74
C ARG A 203 -0.71 1.78 -15.39
N PHE A 204 -0.87 0.84 -16.32
CA PHE A 204 -1.78 -0.30 -16.10
C PHE A 204 -1.34 -1.57 -16.83
N TYR A 205 -1.99 -2.68 -16.49
CA TYR A 205 -1.97 -3.93 -17.25
C TYR A 205 -3.35 -4.58 -17.23
N VAL A 206 -3.61 -5.46 -18.20
CA VAL A 206 -4.89 -6.16 -18.37
C VAL A 206 -4.70 -7.64 -18.06
N SER A 207 -5.61 -8.26 -17.31
CA SER A 207 -5.59 -9.69 -17.03
C SER A 207 -5.83 -10.51 -18.29
N GLU A 208 -5.08 -11.59 -18.48
CA GLU A 208 -5.17 -12.47 -19.65
C GLU A 208 -5.82 -13.82 -19.30
N ALA A 209 -6.63 -14.34 -20.22
CA ALA A 209 -7.36 -15.59 -20.00
C ALA A 209 -6.45 -16.83 -20.08
N LYS A 210 -5.26 -16.69 -20.68
CA LYS A 210 -4.38 -17.82 -20.96
C LYS A 210 -2.94 -17.52 -20.51
N PRO A 211 -2.40 -18.27 -19.54
CA PRO A 211 -1.01 -18.12 -19.14
C PRO A 211 -0.06 -18.52 -20.28
N ASP A 212 0.94 -17.69 -20.50
CA ASP A 212 1.92 -17.87 -21.57
C ASP A 212 3.38 -17.84 -21.08
N ASN A 213 3.64 -17.50 -19.81
CA ASN A 213 4.93 -17.70 -19.11
C ASN A 213 4.88 -18.79 -18.03
N VAL A 214 6.01 -19.45 -17.76
CA VAL A 214 6.09 -20.44 -16.67
C VAL A 214 5.88 -19.74 -15.34
N GLY A 215 5.00 -20.28 -14.50
CA GLY A 215 4.61 -19.65 -13.24
C GLY A 215 3.37 -18.76 -13.37
N GLU A 216 2.82 -18.58 -14.56
CA GLU A 216 1.58 -17.83 -14.74
C GLU A 216 0.34 -18.69 -14.58
N TRP A 217 -0.73 -18.05 -14.09
CA TRP A 217 -2.05 -18.67 -13.98
C TRP A 217 -3.18 -17.70 -14.37
N SER A 218 -4.31 -18.26 -14.75
CA SER A 218 -5.57 -17.55 -14.98
C SER A 218 -6.73 -18.32 -14.35
N PHE A 219 -7.84 -17.63 -14.12
CA PHE A 219 -9.06 -18.23 -13.60
C PHE A 219 -10.26 -17.85 -14.47
N ASP A 220 -11.02 -18.84 -14.91
CA ASP A 220 -12.29 -18.66 -15.61
C ASP A 220 -13.45 -18.81 -14.60
N PRO A 221 -14.12 -17.72 -14.20
CA PRO A 221 -15.23 -17.77 -13.25
C PRO A 221 -16.47 -18.49 -13.80
N ALA A 222 -16.67 -18.52 -15.13
CA ALA A 222 -17.84 -19.18 -15.73
C ALA A 222 -17.75 -20.71 -15.64
N THR A 223 -16.55 -21.26 -15.73
CA THR A 223 -16.30 -22.70 -15.59
C THR A 223 -15.69 -23.10 -14.25
N GLN A 224 -15.29 -22.12 -13.44
CA GLN A 224 -14.55 -22.27 -12.18
C GLN A 224 -13.23 -23.04 -12.37
N THR A 225 -12.52 -22.74 -13.46
CA THR A 225 -11.31 -23.46 -13.87
C THR A 225 -10.08 -22.57 -13.70
N VAL A 226 -9.09 -23.05 -12.96
CA VAL A 226 -7.74 -22.49 -12.95
C VAL A 226 -6.96 -23.10 -14.12
N SER A 227 -6.29 -22.26 -14.90
CA SER A 227 -5.25 -22.65 -15.86
C SER A 227 -3.89 -22.21 -15.32
N TYR A 228 -2.91 -23.10 -15.28
CA TYR A 228 -1.58 -22.82 -14.73
C TYR A 228 -0.49 -23.33 -15.68
N ARG A 229 0.39 -22.44 -16.15
CA ARG A 229 1.55 -22.83 -16.95
C ARG A 229 2.67 -23.26 -16.00
N ALA A 230 2.63 -24.53 -15.64
CA ALA A 230 3.47 -25.11 -14.60
C ALA A 230 4.93 -25.30 -15.07
N PRO A 231 5.90 -25.29 -14.13
CA PRO A 231 7.30 -25.63 -14.45
C PRO A 231 7.45 -27.08 -14.90
N GLU A 232 8.57 -27.37 -15.56
CA GLU A 232 8.90 -28.74 -15.98
C GLU A 232 8.91 -29.70 -14.77
N GLY A 233 8.29 -30.86 -14.93
CA GLY A 233 8.24 -31.88 -13.87
C GLY A 233 7.12 -31.70 -12.84
N PHE A 234 6.24 -30.70 -13.00
CA PHE A 234 5.03 -30.57 -12.19
C PHE A 234 4.19 -31.85 -12.19
N LYS A 235 3.72 -32.26 -11.00
CA LYS A 235 3.02 -33.53 -10.77
C LYS A 235 1.53 -33.36 -10.44
N GLY A 236 0.99 -32.14 -10.46
CA GLY A 236 -0.39 -31.87 -10.05
C GLY A 236 -0.58 -31.79 -8.53
N GLU A 237 0.46 -31.44 -7.78
CA GLU A 237 0.46 -31.32 -6.31
C GLU A 237 1.09 -29.98 -5.90
N GLY A 238 0.85 -29.52 -4.66
CA GLY A 238 1.51 -28.32 -4.11
C GLY A 238 0.85 -26.99 -4.45
N VAL A 239 -0.19 -26.98 -5.29
CA VAL A 239 -0.91 -25.76 -5.68
C VAL A 239 -2.07 -25.48 -4.71
N VAL A 240 -2.18 -24.26 -4.23
CA VAL A 240 -3.24 -23.78 -3.34
C VAL A 240 -3.87 -22.51 -3.92
N ALA A 241 -5.20 -22.46 -3.96
CA ALA A 241 -5.95 -21.24 -4.24
C ALA A 241 -6.30 -20.59 -2.89
N SER A 242 -5.93 -19.33 -2.69
CA SER A 242 -6.23 -18.62 -1.44
C SER A 242 -7.72 -18.27 -1.33
N GLY A 243 -8.23 -18.26 -0.10
CA GLY A 243 -9.63 -17.90 0.19
C GLY A 243 -9.76 -16.49 0.76
N ASP A 244 -10.90 -15.84 0.52
CA ASP A 244 -11.27 -14.58 1.20
C ASP A 244 -11.95 -14.89 2.54
N GLN A 245 -11.14 -14.98 3.59
CA GLN A 245 -11.60 -15.19 4.95
C GLN A 245 -10.51 -14.86 5.97
N SER A 246 -10.95 -14.49 7.17
CA SER A 246 -10.10 -14.40 8.35
C SER A 246 -9.78 -15.78 8.92
N LEU A 247 -8.64 -15.94 9.60
CA LEU A 247 -8.27 -17.21 10.24
C LEU A 247 -8.61 -17.19 11.72
N PHE A 248 -8.34 -16.07 12.38
CA PHE A 248 -8.78 -15.77 13.75
C PHE A 248 -9.56 -14.46 13.76
N VAL A 249 -10.63 -14.44 14.54
CA VAL A 249 -11.38 -13.21 14.86
C VAL A 249 -11.46 -13.12 16.38
N VAL A 250 -10.89 -12.07 16.96
CA VAL A 250 -10.88 -11.80 18.39
C VAL A 250 -11.87 -10.67 18.67
N ASP A 251 -13.01 -10.98 19.28
CA ASP A 251 -14.14 -10.06 19.44
C ASP A 251 -14.52 -9.93 20.92
N GLY A 252 -14.18 -8.79 21.53
CA GLY A 252 -14.46 -8.50 22.94
C GLY A 252 -13.71 -9.39 23.95
N ALA A 253 -12.70 -10.15 23.49
CA ALA A 253 -11.89 -11.02 24.33
C ALA A 253 -10.75 -10.25 25.02
N LYS A 254 -10.24 -10.81 26.13
CA LYS A 254 -9.11 -10.23 26.88
C LYS A 254 -7.97 -11.22 27.05
N ASP A 255 -6.74 -10.73 27.05
CA ASP A 255 -5.56 -11.52 27.43
C ASP A 255 -5.40 -12.82 26.61
N VAL A 256 -5.81 -12.80 25.34
CA VAL A 256 -5.64 -13.93 24.41
C VAL A 256 -4.19 -13.97 23.93
N THR A 257 -3.63 -15.16 23.72
CA THR A 257 -2.29 -15.33 23.12
C THR A 257 -2.35 -16.20 21.88
N ILE A 258 -1.75 -15.73 20.79
CA ILE A 258 -1.58 -16.47 19.54
C ILE A 258 -0.08 -16.46 19.21
N SER A 259 0.58 -17.62 19.26
CA SER A 259 2.04 -17.67 19.22
C SER A 259 2.64 -18.85 18.45
N GLY A 260 3.71 -18.57 17.71
CA GLY A 260 4.52 -19.56 17.01
C GLY A 260 3.87 -20.18 15.77
N LEU A 261 2.71 -19.68 15.33
CA LEU A 261 1.96 -20.23 14.21
C LEU A 261 2.40 -19.63 12.88
N THR A 262 2.15 -20.33 11.78
CA THR A 262 2.25 -19.77 10.42
C THR A 262 0.85 -19.54 9.87
N PHE A 263 0.57 -18.34 9.37
CA PHE A 263 -0.70 -17.95 8.73
C PHE A 263 -0.46 -17.75 7.24
N THR A 264 -1.31 -18.35 6.39
CA THR A 264 -1.10 -18.27 4.94
C THR A 264 -2.37 -18.46 4.12
N ASN A 265 -2.28 -18.12 2.83
CA ASN A 265 -3.27 -18.35 1.80
C ASN A 265 -4.64 -17.72 2.10
N THR A 266 -4.63 -16.47 2.58
CA THR A 266 -5.83 -15.62 2.59
C THR A 266 -5.69 -14.55 1.51
N ALA A 267 -6.79 -14.16 0.88
CA ALA A 267 -6.82 -13.17 -0.20
C ALA A 267 -8.05 -12.26 -0.04
N ALA A 268 -8.23 -11.30 -0.94
CA ALA A 268 -9.47 -10.54 -1.09
C ALA A 268 -10.43 -11.24 -2.07
N SER A 269 -11.73 -10.91 -2.02
CA SER A 269 -12.68 -11.21 -3.10
C SER A 269 -12.70 -10.11 -4.17
N ASN A 270 -12.78 -8.83 -3.82
CA ASN A 270 -12.69 -7.75 -4.80
C ASN A 270 -12.13 -6.47 -4.16
N GLY A 271 -11.19 -5.81 -4.81
CA GLY A 271 -10.50 -4.63 -4.25
C GLY A 271 -9.71 -4.96 -2.98
N ASP A 272 -9.53 -3.94 -2.14
CA ASP A 272 -8.76 -4.05 -0.89
C ASP A 272 -9.25 -5.22 -0.01
N PRO A 273 -8.35 -5.95 0.67
CA PRO A 273 -8.74 -7.17 1.35
C PRO A 273 -9.66 -6.85 2.51
N THR A 274 -10.90 -7.37 2.46
CA THR A 274 -11.87 -7.03 3.51
C THR A 274 -11.64 -7.77 4.84
N THR A 275 -10.74 -8.74 4.82
CA THR A 275 -10.44 -9.66 5.90
C THR A 275 -8.95 -9.62 6.24
N ALA A 276 -8.59 -10.15 7.41
CA ALA A 276 -7.19 -10.30 7.85
C ALA A 276 -6.90 -11.69 8.38
N ALA A 277 -5.64 -12.13 8.36
CA ALA A 277 -5.29 -13.40 9.00
C ALA A 277 -5.71 -13.42 10.48
N ILE A 278 -5.56 -12.29 11.18
CA ILE A 278 -6.13 -12.06 12.51
C ILE A 278 -6.87 -10.71 12.55
N GLU A 279 -8.17 -10.75 12.86
CA GLU A 279 -8.98 -9.56 13.13
C GLU A 279 -9.21 -9.39 14.63
N VAL A 280 -9.22 -8.15 15.09
CA VAL A 280 -9.30 -7.80 16.52
C VAL A 280 -10.30 -6.66 16.70
N HIS A 281 -11.42 -6.96 17.35
CA HIS A 281 -12.56 -6.07 17.59
C HIS A 281 -12.77 -5.91 19.10
N ASP A 282 -12.80 -4.67 19.59
CA ASP A 282 -13.10 -4.33 21.00
C ASP A 282 -12.31 -5.17 22.04
N ALA A 283 -11.08 -5.57 21.70
CA ALA A 283 -10.27 -6.51 22.49
C ALA A 283 -9.10 -5.81 23.17
N THR A 284 -8.69 -6.36 24.33
CA THR A 284 -7.61 -5.77 25.13
C THR A 284 -6.62 -6.81 25.62
N GLY A 285 -5.33 -6.47 25.62
CA GLY A 285 -4.28 -7.37 26.12
C GLY A 285 -4.01 -8.58 25.23
N LEU A 286 -4.45 -8.57 23.97
CA LEU A 286 -4.07 -9.61 23.00
C LEU A 286 -2.55 -9.61 22.81
N THR A 287 -1.96 -10.80 22.74
CA THR A 287 -0.57 -10.99 22.34
C THR A 287 -0.49 -11.87 21.10
N VAL A 288 0.00 -11.30 20.00
CA VAL A 288 0.36 -12.01 18.77
C VAL A 288 1.87 -12.02 18.68
N GLU A 289 2.51 -13.15 19.01
CA GLU A 289 3.97 -13.21 19.15
C GLU A 289 4.64 -14.40 18.47
N GLY A 290 5.75 -14.15 17.76
CA GLY A 290 6.60 -15.21 17.22
C GLY A 290 5.96 -15.96 16.04
N ASN A 291 4.97 -15.36 15.38
CA ASN A 291 4.25 -15.96 14.26
C ASN A 291 4.91 -15.60 12.91
N HIS A 292 4.50 -16.31 11.87
CA HIS A 292 4.90 -16.04 10.48
C HIS A 292 3.64 -15.87 9.62
N PHE A 293 3.46 -14.70 9.01
CA PHE A 293 2.38 -14.38 8.08
C PHE A 293 2.96 -14.36 6.68
N VAL A 294 2.44 -15.19 5.77
CA VAL A 294 2.96 -15.29 4.41
C VAL A 294 1.88 -15.52 3.38
N ASN A 295 1.86 -14.72 2.30
CA ASN A 295 0.84 -14.78 1.26
C ASN A 295 -0.59 -14.59 1.81
N VAL A 296 -0.81 -13.53 2.59
CA VAL A 296 -2.09 -13.18 3.20
C VAL A 296 -2.57 -11.80 2.74
N GLY A 297 -3.88 -11.57 2.78
CA GLY A 297 -4.52 -10.29 2.44
C GLY A 297 -4.02 -9.14 3.33
N ASN A 298 -4.51 -9.10 4.56
CA ASN A 298 -3.93 -8.33 5.67
C ASN A 298 -3.34 -9.29 6.71
N GLY A 299 -2.29 -8.87 7.41
CA GLY A 299 -1.70 -9.63 8.51
C GLY A 299 -2.57 -9.60 9.77
N VAL A 300 -2.47 -8.50 10.53
CA VAL A 300 -3.29 -8.24 11.73
C VAL A 300 -4.02 -6.91 11.59
N VAL A 301 -5.35 -6.92 11.75
CA VAL A 301 -6.18 -5.70 11.76
C VAL A 301 -6.78 -5.53 13.15
N ILE A 302 -6.59 -4.35 13.74
CA ILE A 302 -7.09 -3.99 15.06
C ILE A 302 -8.05 -2.81 14.91
N GLU A 303 -9.26 -2.96 15.43
CA GLU A 303 -10.35 -1.99 15.26
C GLU A 303 -11.29 -1.91 16.48
N GLY A 304 -12.26 -0.98 16.39
CA GLY A 304 -13.16 -0.65 17.48
C GLY A 304 -12.44 0.00 18.66
N ASP A 305 -12.93 -0.23 19.88
CA ASP A 305 -12.35 0.28 21.12
C ASP A 305 -11.13 -0.56 21.60
N SER A 306 -10.50 -1.30 20.68
CA SER A 306 -9.36 -2.18 21.00
C SER A 306 -8.16 -1.39 21.51
N SER A 307 -7.56 -1.88 22.61
CA SER A 307 -6.43 -1.19 23.24
C SER A 307 -5.49 -2.09 24.03
N GLY A 308 -4.23 -1.66 24.15
CA GLY A 308 -3.23 -2.39 24.94
C GLY A 308 -2.88 -3.76 24.36
N ASN A 309 -2.96 -3.93 23.04
CA ASN A 309 -2.61 -5.17 22.36
C ASN A 309 -1.14 -5.14 21.90
N THR A 310 -0.50 -6.31 21.84
CA THR A 310 0.91 -6.47 21.48
C THR A 310 1.03 -7.37 20.26
N ILE A 311 1.58 -6.81 19.17
CA ILE A 311 1.97 -7.54 17.96
C ILE A 311 3.49 -7.51 17.91
N ALA A 312 4.13 -8.58 18.38
CA ALA A 312 5.58 -8.57 18.59
C ALA A 312 6.33 -9.76 18.04
N SER A 313 7.57 -9.54 17.60
CA SER A 313 8.47 -10.63 17.18
C SER A 313 7.88 -11.53 16.09
N ASN A 314 7.00 -11.01 15.23
CA ASN A 314 6.43 -11.74 14.09
C ASN A 314 7.24 -11.48 12.82
N ARG A 315 7.06 -12.38 11.83
CA ARG A 315 7.53 -12.19 10.45
C ARG A 315 6.33 -12.02 9.53
N PHE A 316 6.36 -11.00 8.68
CA PHE A 316 5.36 -10.75 7.64
C PHE A 316 6.06 -10.71 6.29
N GLU A 317 5.66 -11.58 5.37
CA GLU A 317 6.26 -11.75 4.05
C GLU A 317 5.16 -11.84 2.99
N HIS A 318 5.28 -11.16 1.86
CA HIS A 318 4.31 -11.23 0.76
C HIS A 318 2.87 -10.96 1.21
N ILE A 319 2.65 -9.75 1.75
CA ILE A 319 1.34 -9.30 2.22
C ILE A 319 0.72 -8.41 1.15
N TRP A 320 -0.55 -8.64 0.82
CA TRP A 320 -1.23 -7.89 -0.24
C TRP A 320 -1.41 -6.42 0.09
N SER A 321 -1.83 -6.14 1.33
CA SER A 321 -1.98 -4.81 1.87
C SER A 321 -1.11 -4.67 3.13
N SER A 322 -1.66 -4.19 4.25
CA SER A 322 -0.90 -3.94 5.47
C SER A 322 -0.59 -5.21 6.25
N SER A 323 0.64 -5.27 6.77
CA SER A 323 1.07 -6.30 7.73
C SER A 323 0.35 -6.10 9.06
N VAL A 324 0.26 -4.85 9.52
CA VAL A 324 -0.50 -4.46 10.70
C VAL A 324 -1.29 -3.19 10.40
N ALA A 325 -2.59 -3.18 10.67
CA ALA A 325 -3.42 -1.99 10.57
C ALA A 325 -4.10 -1.69 11.91
N LEU A 326 -3.96 -0.44 12.37
CA LEU A 326 -4.67 0.13 13.50
C LEU A 326 -5.75 1.06 12.95
N LEU A 327 -7.01 0.65 13.07
CA LEU A 327 -8.15 1.38 12.53
C LEU A 327 -8.71 2.40 13.57
N PRO A 328 -9.65 3.27 13.15
CA PRO A 328 -10.15 4.36 13.98
C PRO A 328 -10.66 3.92 15.35
N GLY A 329 -10.34 4.72 16.38
CA GLY A 329 -10.78 4.49 17.78
C GLY A 329 -9.83 3.63 18.61
N THR A 330 -8.90 2.93 17.98
CA THR A 330 -7.91 2.10 18.69
C THR A 330 -6.87 2.94 19.43
N SER A 331 -6.27 2.39 20.49
CA SER A 331 -5.24 3.13 21.22
C SER A 331 -4.29 2.27 22.05
N GLY A 332 -3.09 2.80 22.33
CA GLY A 332 -2.17 2.20 23.29
C GLY A 332 -1.66 0.81 22.88
N ASN A 333 -1.62 0.50 21.59
CA ASN A 333 -1.12 -0.78 21.09
C ASN A 333 0.40 -0.72 20.91
N GLN A 334 1.05 -1.89 20.97
CA GLN A 334 2.49 -2.04 20.76
C GLN A 334 2.77 -2.92 19.56
N ILE A 335 3.43 -2.35 18.55
CA ILE A 335 3.89 -3.05 17.35
C ILE A 335 5.41 -3.08 17.41
N SER A 336 5.98 -4.17 17.93
CA SER A 336 7.38 -4.19 18.35
C SER A 336 8.19 -5.38 17.81
N ASN A 337 9.45 -5.15 17.43
CA ASN A 337 10.39 -6.22 17.12
C ASN A 337 9.97 -7.13 15.94
N ASN A 338 9.07 -6.69 15.06
CA ASN A 338 8.64 -7.47 13.89
C ASN A 338 9.63 -7.33 12.73
N VAL A 339 9.65 -8.33 11.84
CA VAL A 339 10.32 -8.25 10.53
C VAL A 339 9.23 -8.25 9.46
N ILE A 340 9.19 -7.21 8.64
CA ILE A 340 8.23 -7.02 7.57
C ILE A 340 9.01 -6.87 6.27
N ASP A 341 8.71 -7.72 5.28
CA ASP A 341 9.34 -7.70 3.97
C ASP A 341 8.29 -7.94 2.89
N HIS A 342 8.29 -7.15 1.82
CA HIS A 342 7.30 -7.29 0.74
C HIS A 342 5.84 -7.21 1.26
N SER A 343 5.51 -6.13 1.95
CA SER A 343 4.11 -5.79 2.30
C SER A 343 3.53 -4.84 1.26
N ASN A 344 2.21 -4.76 1.16
CA ASN A 344 1.47 -3.93 0.20
C ASN A 344 1.70 -4.29 -1.28
N GLU A 345 2.06 -5.55 -1.60
CA GLU A 345 2.42 -5.95 -2.97
C GLU A 345 1.26 -5.87 -3.97
N VAL A 346 0.01 -5.91 -3.50
CA VAL A 346 -1.18 -5.84 -4.36
C VAL A 346 -1.90 -4.51 -4.22
N PHE A 347 -1.97 -3.93 -3.03
CA PHE A 347 -2.65 -2.67 -2.74
C PHE A 347 -1.68 -1.72 -2.04
N VAL A 348 -1.20 -0.73 -2.79
CA VAL A 348 -0.03 0.09 -2.45
C VAL A 348 -0.36 1.31 -1.59
N GLN A 349 -1.64 1.65 -1.42
CA GLN A 349 -2.05 2.94 -0.87
C GLN A 349 -1.83 3.10 0.64
N TYR A 350 -1.59 2.01 1.36
CA TYR A 350 -1.41 2.01 2.82
C TYR A 350 0.05 1.83 3.24
N GLY A 351 0.31 2.02 4.53
CA GLY A 351 1.59 1.64 5.13
C GLY A 351 1.66 0.15 5.46
N ALA A 352 2.87 -0.41 5.48
CA ALA A 352 3.09 -1.77 5.96
C ALA A 352 2.65 -1.91 7.43
N ILE A 353 2.92 -0.88 8.22
CA ILE A 353 2.20 -0.56 9.46
C ILE A 353 1.33 0.66 9.19
N ALA A 354 0.02 0.46 9.14
CA ALA A 354 -0.96 1.52 8.92
C ALA A 354 -1.59 1.95 10.25
N ILE A 355 -1.66 3.26 10.49
CA ILE A 355 -2.25 3.90 11.65
C ILE A 355 -3.30 4.88 11.15
N GLN A 356 -4.57 4.63 11.44
CA GLN A 356 -5.66 5.51 11.04
C GLN A 356 -6.46 5.92 12.27
N GLU A 357 -6.45 7.22 12.58
CA GLU A 357 -7.22 7.80 13.68
C GLU A 357 -7.09 7.02 15.00
N SER A 358 -5.83 6.68 15.32
CA SER A 358 -5.43 5.84 16.45
C SER A 358 -4.41 6.58 17.30
N ALA A 359 -4.46 6.40 18.62
CA ALA A 359 -3.72 7.24 19.54
C ALA A 359 -2.81 6.51 20.53
N GLY A 360 -1.66 7.13 20.81
CA GLY A 360 -0.77 6.72 21.89
C GLY A 360 -0.15 5.34 21.71
N ASN A 361 0.07 4.90 20.48
CA ASN A 361 0.67 3.62 20.15
C ASN A 361 2.20 3.68 20.23
N GLN A 362 2.82 2.52 20.44
CA GLN A 362 4.28 2.35 20.39
C GLN A 362 4.67 1.48 19.19
N ILE A 363 5.43 2.04 18.26
CA ILE A 363 5.92 1.38 17.06
C ILE A 363 7.44 1.32 17.14
N ASP A 364 7.99 0.19 17.60
CA ASP A 364 9.39 0.13 18.00
C ASP A 364 10.18 -1.10 17.56
N HIS A 365 11.47 -0.93 17.26
CA HIS A 365 12.38 -2.04 16.92
C HIS A 365 11.91 -2.92 15.74
N ASN A 366 11.06 -2.42 14.84
CA ASN A 366 10.68 -3.19 13.65
C ASN A 366 11.76 -3.07 12.57
N THR A 367 11.94 -4.13 11.78
CA THR A 367 12.72 -4.08 10.54
C THR A 367 11.75 -4.18 9.37
N ILE A 368 11.70 -3.16 8.51
CA ILE A 368 10.75 -3.07 7.40
C ILE A 368 11.54 -2.88 6.10
N SER A 369 11.31 -3.74 5.10
CA SER A 369 11.98 -3.65 3.81
C SER A 369 11.07 -3.92 2.62
N ASN A 370 11.46 -3.38 1.46
CA ASN A 370 10.85 -3.67 0.16
C ASN A 370 9.34 -3.37 0.15
N VAL A 371 8.98 -2.12 0.41
CA VAL A 371 7.58 -1.67 0.42
C VAL A 371 7.34 -0.62 -0.68
N PRO A 372 6.18 -0.67 -1.38
CA PRO A 372 5.92 0.17 -2.54
C PRO A 372 5.65 1.64 -2.19
N ARG A 373 5.16 1.90 -0.98
CA ARG A 373 4.80 3.23 -0.47
C ARG A 373 5.37 3.45 0.94
N PHE A 374 4.51 3.61 1.95
CA PHE A 374 4.94 3.93 3.32
C PHE A 374 5.38 2.65 4.04
N ALA A 375 6.46 2.72 4.81
CA ALA A 375 6.76 1.65 5.77
C ALA A 375 5.87 1.79 7.00
N ILE A 376 5.77 3.01 7.54
CA ILE A 376 4.87 3.38 8.64
C ILE A 376 4.07 4.59 8.16
N GLY A 377 2.75 4.45 8.05
CA GLY A 377 1.86 5.50 7.57
C GLY A 377 0.79 5.82 8.61
N GLU A 378 0.69 7.10 8.99
CA GLU A 378 -0.34 7.64 9.87
C GLU A 378 -1.22 8.63 9.14
N VAL A 379 -2.53 8.50 9.34
CA VAL A 379 -3.55 9.32 8.70
C VAL A 379 -4.64 9.68 9.70
N ASN A 380 -4.81 10.99 9.92
CA ASN A 380 -5.80 11.57 10.81
C ASN A 380 -6.68 12.56 10.02
N TYR A 381 -8.01 12.38 10.08
CA TYR A 381 -8.97 13.22 9.37
C TYR A 381 -10.07 13.77 10.27
N ASP A 382 -10.65 12.92 11.12
CA ASP A 382 -11.78 13.28 11.98
C ASP A 382 -11.29 13.82 13.34
N PRO A 383 -11.44 15.13 13.61
CA PRO A 383 -11.04 15.72 14.88
C PRO A 383 -11.85 15.27 16.09
N ASP A 384 -12.98 14.59 15.88
CA ASP A 384 -13.77 14.00 16.97
C ASP A 384 -13.20 12.63 17.42
N ILE A 385 -12.30 12.03 16.63
CA ILE A 385 -11.61 10.79 16.97
C ILE A 385 -10.22 11.12 17.50
N ARG A 386 -9.92 10.62 18.71
CA ARG A 386 -8.62 10.84 19.32
C ARG A 386 -7.53 10.13 18.51
N SER A 387 -6.58 10.90 17.99
CA SER A 387 -5.51 10.44 17.12
C SER A 387 -4.13 11.00 17.53
N GLY A 388 -3.05 10.41 16.99
CA GLY A 388 -1.67 10.84 17.22
C GLY A 388 -1.13 10.57 18.62
N GLY A 389 -0.04 11.27 18.97
CA GLY A 389 0.71 11.02 20.20
C GLY A 389 1.41 9.66 20.20
N ASN A 390 1.68 9.14 19.01
CA ASN A 390 2.35 7.87 18.79
C ASN A 390 3.87 8.05 19.01
N ILE A 391 4.53 6.97 19.41
CA ILE A 391 5.99 6.91 19.55
C ILE A 391 6.52 5.93 18.51
N ILE A 392 7.24 6.46 17.52
CA ILE A 392 7.85 5.71 16.43
C ILE A 392 9.37 5.73 16.63
N GLU A 393 9.92 4.65 17.16
CA GLU A 393 11.33 4.64 17.59
C GLU A 393 12.12 3.35 17.33
N TYR A 394 13.42 3.50 17.07
CA TYR A 394 14.33 2.36 16.86
C TYR A 394 13.95 1.42 15.71
N ASN A 395 13.18 1.87 14.72
CA ASN A 395 12.86 1.04 13.54
C ASN A 395 14.01 1.09 12.51
N ASP A 396 14.29 -0.03 11.83
CA ASP A 396 15.20 -0.12 10.68
C ASP A 396 14.37 -0.27 9.40
N ILE A 397 14.30 0.79 8.61
CA ILE A 397 13.48 0.86 7.39
C ILE A 397 14.40 0.96 6.18
N SER A 398 14.18 0.11 5.18
CA SER A 398 14.91 0.23 3.92
C SER A 398 14.08 -0.05 2.68
N HIS A 399 14.46 0.52 1.53
CA HIS A 399 13.79 0.26 0.24
C HIS A 399 12.27 0.52 0.34
N SER A 400 11.89 1.70 0.83
CA SER A 400 10.48 2.15 0.87
C SER A 400 10.17 3.05 -0.33
N GLY A 401 8.89 3.32 -0.63
CA GLY A 401 8.51 4.18 -1.75
C GLY A 401 8.89 3.63 -3.13
N GLN A 402 9.04 2.32 -3.27
CA GLN A 402 9.62 1.71 -4.47
C GLN A 402 8.69 1.73 -5.70
N SER A 403 7.42 2.14 -5.56
CA SER A 403 6.45 2.11 -6.67
C SER A 403 5.48 3.29 -6.72
N THR A 404 5.55 4.21 -5.77
CA THR A 404 4.62 5.35 -5.67
C THR A 404 5.40 6.64 -5.46
N PRO A 405 4.90 7.79 -5.94
CA PRO A 405 5.44 9.10 -5.61
C PRO A 405 4.86 9.59 -4.27
N ASP A 406 5.33 10.76 -3.83
CA ASP A 406 4.76 11.51 -2.70
C ASP A 406 4.74 10.67 -1.42
N VAL A 407 5.94 10.28 -0.99
CA VAL A 407 6.14 9.19 -0.04
C VAL A 407 7.10 9.58 1.08
N GLY A 408 6.70 9.26 2.30
CA GLY A 408 7.57 9.17 3.47
C GLY A 408 7.83 7.70 3.82
N ALA A 409 9.07 7.32 4.15
CA ALA A 409 9.27 6.00 4.78
C ALA A 409 8.48 5.93 6.10
N ILE A 410 8.54 7.02 6.87
CA ILE A 410 7.56 7.37 7.90
C ILE A 410 6.74 8.54 7.38
N TYR A 411 5.42 8.35 7.24
CA TYR A 411 4.49 9.35 6.70
C TYR A 411 3.41 9.66 7.73
N LEU A 412 3.19 10.95 8.02
CA LEU A 412 2.13 11.44 8.90
C LEU A 412 1.29 12.45 8.15
N PHE A 413 -0.02 12.30 8.17
CA PHE A 413 -0.95 13.24 7.57
C PHE A 413 -2.05 13.58 8.56
N SER A 414 -2.33 14.87 8.77
CA SER A 414 -3.34 15.30 9.75
C SER A 414 -4.45 16.19 9.18
N HIS A 415 -4.40 16.56 7.90
CA HIS A 415 -5.36 17.47 7.28
C HIS A 415 -5.71 18.65 8.20
N GLU A 416 -6.97 19.05 8.30
CA GLU A 416 -7.42 20.11 9.21
C GLU A 416 -7.75 19.61 10.64
N ASP A 417 -7.38 18.40 11.05
CA ASP A 417 -7.62 17.89 12.40
C ASP A 417 -6.75 18.67 13.41
N PRO A 418 -7.31 19.64 14.18
CA PRO A 418 -6.53 20.39 15.16
C PRO A 418 -6.41 19.63 16.50
N GLY A 419 -7.03 18.45 16.61
CA GLY A 419 -7.10 17.58 17.77
C GLY A 419 -6.06 16.46 17.79
N ALA A 420 -5.45 16.14 16.64
CA ALA A 420 -4.35 15.19 16.56
C ALA A 420 -3.19 15.60 17.47
N THR A 421 -2.77 14.69 18.35
CA THR A 421 -1.63 14.92 19.23
C THR A 421 -0.33 14.75 18.45
N GLY A 422 0.66 15.63 18.68
CA GLY A 422 1.96 15.51 18.01
C GLY A 422 2.73 14.24 18.40
N ASP A 423 3.34 13.62 17.41
CA ASP A 423 4.08 12.36 17.55
C ASP A 423 5.53 12.54 17.97
N ILE A 424 6.13 11.47 18.47
CA ILE A 424 7.58 11.38 18.71
C ILE A 424 8.19 10.40 17.71
N ILE A 425 9.02 10.89 16.81
CA ILE A 425 9.73 10.12 15.79
C ILE A 425 11.23 10.18 16.08
N ARG A 426 11.80 9.11 16.65
CA ARG A 426 13.19 9.16 17.11
C ARG A 426 14.00 7.90 16.92
N TYR A 427 15.30 8.07 16.76
CA TYR A 427 16.26 6.96 16.73
C TYR A 427 15.94 5.88 15.68
N ASN A 428 15.22 6.23 14.61
CA ASN A 428 14.99 5.34 13.48
C ASN A 428 16.18 5.38 12.52
N LYS A 429 16.42 4.28 11.81
CA LYS A 429 17.33 4.21 10.67
C LYS A 429 16.51 4.02 9.41
N ILE A 430 16.66 4.92 8.45
CA ILE A 430 15.92 4.93 7.20
C ILE A 430 16.94 5.02 6.07
N VAL A 431 16.91 4.07 5.15
CA VAL A 431 17.87 3.99 4.03
C VAL A 431 17.11 3.68 2.74
N ASP A 432 17.40 4.36 1.64
CA ASP A 432 16.77 4.08 0.34
C ASP A 432 15.24 4.29 0.40
N THR A 433 14.84 5.56 0.36
CA THR A 433 13.43 5.94 0.17
C THR A 433 13.22 6.48 -1.23
N GLY A 434 12.46 5.72 -2.01
CA GLY A 434 12.18 5.91 -3.44
C GLY A 434 11.31 7.13 -3.73
N GLY A 435 10.12 6.98 -4.30
CA GLY A 435 9.26 8.09 -4.74
C GLY A 435 8.97 8.09 -6.23
N VAL A 436 8.74 6.91 -6.82
CA VAL A 436 8.61 6.72 -8.28
C VAL A 436 7.43 7.51 -8.85
N SER A 437 7.73 8.57 -9.62
CA SER A 437 6.72 9.41 -10.29
C SER A 437 6.50 9.03 -11.76
N THR A 438 5.29 9.30 -12.24
CA THR A 438 4.91 9.17 -13.65
C THR A 438 4.45 10.50 -14.25
N THR A 439 4.46 10.54 -15.58
CA THR A 439 3.90 11.59 -16.43
C THR A 439 3.29 10.91 -17.66
N ASP A 440 2.70 11.68 -18.56
CA ASP A 440 2.04 11.18 -19.77
C ASP A 440 2.92 10.17 -20.52
N GLY A 441 2.54 8.89 -20.45
CA GLY A 441 3.23 7.80 -21.14
C GLY A 441 4.62 7.41 -20.61
N ALA A 442 5.07 7.89 -19.44
CA ALA A 442 6.42 7.60 -18.97
C ALA A 442 6.62 7.73 -17.44
N PHE A 443 7.62 7.01 -16.92
CA PHE A 443 8.24 7.37 -15.64
C PHE A 443 9.03 8.66 -15.78
N VAL A 444 9.08 9.47 -14.72
CA VAL A 444 9.84 10.72 -14.71
C VAL A 444 11.23 10.48 -14.10
N PRO A 445 12.32 10.49 -14.89
CA PRO A 445 13.66 10.30 -14.33
C PRO A 445 14.07 11.48 -13.46
N GLY A 446 14.50 11.22 -12.22
CA GLY A 446 15.02 12.25 -11.32
C GLY A 446 13.98 13.21 -10.76
N TYR A 447 12.69 12.94 -10.94
CA TYR A 447 11.59 13.62 -10.23
C TYR A 447 10.96 12.62 -9.26
N GLU A 448 11.78 12.11 -8.36
CA GLU A 448 11.40 11.13 -7.38
C GLU A 448 11.11 11.89 -6.07
N LEU A 449 9.88 11.76 -5.56
CA LEU A 449 9.35 12.55 -4.44
C LEU A 449 9.31 11.73 -3.15
N GLY A 450 10.43 11.09 -2.80
CA GLY A 450 10.54 10.31 -1.57
C GLY A 450 11.39 10.98 -0.52
N SER A 451 10.83 11.02 0.68
CA SER A 451 11.47 11.53 1.88
C SER A 451 11.60 10.46 2.95
N GLY A 452 12.62 10.55 3.79
CA GLY A 452 12.75 9.60 4.90
C GLY A 452 11.62 9.75 5.91
N ILE A 453 11.39 10.98 6.37
CA ILE A 453 10.29 11.34 7.26
C ILE A 453 9.48 12.44 6.59
N TYR A 454 8.19 12.21 6.37
CA TYR A 454 7.29 13.17 5.73
C TYR A 454 6.08 13.45 6.62
N LEU A 455 6.00 14.69 7.11
CA LEU A 455 4.81 15.24 7.75
C LEU A 455 4.01 16.00 6.71
N ASP A 456 3.03 15.33 6.13
CA ASP A 456 2.15 15.86 5.12
C ASP A 456 0.98 16.64 5.75
N ASN A 457 0.43 17.54 4.93
CA ASN A 457 -0.59 18.54 5.22
C ASN A 457 -0.96 18.68 6.70
N LEU A 458 -0.36 19.70 7.31
CA LEU A 458 -0.68 20.24 8.64
C LEU A 458 -0.37 19.32 9.83
N ALA A 459 0.27 18.15 9.62
CA ALA A 459 0.83 17.37 10.72
C ALA A 459 1.80 18.23 11.56
N SER A 460 1.50 18.36 12.85
CA SER A 460 2.03 19.43 13.71
C SER A 460 2.38 18.93 15.11
N ASN A 461 3.14 19.73 15.86
CA ASN A 461 3.55 19.47 17.24
C ASN A 461 4.42 18.20 17.42
N ALA A 462 5.00 17.68 16.34
CA ALA A 462 5.83 16.48 16.38
C ALA A 462 7.24 16.79 16.90
N GLN A 463 7.88 15.80 17.52
CA GLN A 463 9.30 15.81 17.86
C GLN A 463 10.03 14.80 16.98
N ILE A 464 10.99 15.26 16.19
CA ILE A 464 11.73 14.48 15.20
C ILE A 464 13.22 14.55 15.53
N TYR A 465 13.77 13.50 16.16
CA TYR A 465 15.16 13.56 16.59
C TYR A 465 15.96 12.27 16.66
N GLY A 466 17.29 12.41 16.54
CA GLY A 466 18.20 11.27 16.65
C GLY A 466 18.07 10.24 15.53
N ASN A 467 17.31 10.54 14.47
CA ASN A 467 17.11 9.65 13.33
C ASN A 467 18.34 9.67 12.42
N LEU A 468 18.68 8.51 11.85
CA LEU A 468 19.61 8.39 10.74
C LEU A 468 18.79 8.21 9.47
N VAL A 469 18.84 9.18 8.57
CA VAL A 469 18.14 9.12 7.27
C VAL A 469 19.16 9.24 6.16
N GLN A 470 19.18 8.25 5.28
CA GLN A 470 20.14 8.16 4.19
C GLN A 470 19.47 7.79 2.87
N ASP A 471 19.98 8.33 1.76
CA ASP A 471 19.65 7.88 0.41
C ASP A 471 18.14 8.02 0.12
N THR A 472 17.66 9.25 0.21
CA THR A 472 16.28 9.61 -0.17
C THR A 472 16.32 10.36 -1.49
N THR A 473 15.29 10.24 -2.31
CA THR A 473 15.30 10.88 -3.63
C THR A 473 14.94 12.37 -3.59
N PHE A 474 14.17 12.82 -2.60
CA PHE A 474 13.79 14.22 -2.41
C PHE A 474 14.40 14.84 -1.17
N SER A 475 14.06 14.39 0.04
CA SER A 475 14.60 14.97 1.26
C SER A 475 14.76 14.01 2.44
N GLY A 476 15.67 14.32 3.35
CA GLY A 476 15.77 13.57 4.61
C GLY A 476 14.48 13.71 5.44
N ILE A 477 14.07 14.96 5.68
CA ILE A 477 12.84 15.31 6.40
C ILE A 477 12.05 16.33 5.58
N TYR A 478 10.75 16.08 5.41
CA TYR A 478 9.82 16.98 4.73
C TYR A 478 8.66 17.34 5.63
N ILE A 479 8.38 18.64 5.76
CA ILE A 479 7.23 19.19 6.47
C ILE A 479 6.39 19.99 5.49
N HIS A 480 5.12 19.64 5.35
CA HIS A 480 4.20 20.31 4.44
C HIS A 480 3.01 20.87 5.23
N GLY A 481 2.98 22.21 5.40
CA GLY A 481 1.94 22.94 6.13
C GLY A 481 1.98 22.83 7.67
N GLY A 482 2.69 21.85 8.22
CA GLY A 482 2.82 21.60 9.66
C GLY A 482 3.46 22.75 10.46
N SER A 483 3.02 22.91 11.72
CA SER A 483 3.51 23.92 12.67
C SER A 483 3.97 23.32 14.01
N ASN A 484 4.79 24.08 14.75
CA ASN A 484 5.31 23.72 16.08
C ASN A 484 6.06 22.38 16.15
N ASN A 485 6.67 21.94 15.06
CA ASN A 485 7.48 20.72 15.02
C ASN A 485 8.92 20.99 15.50
N GLU A 486 9.47 20.12 16.35
CA GLU A 486 10.86 20.19 16.81
C GLU A 486 11.72 19.20 16.01
N ILE A 487 12.74 19.69 15.31
CA ILE A 487 13.57 18.89 14.39
C ILE A 487 15.04 19.04 14.80
N HIS A 488 15.58 18.05 15.50
CA HIS A 488 16.92 18.16 16.06
C HIS A 488 17.67 16.84 16.17
N ASP A 489 18.99 16.86 16.34
CA ASP A 489 19.83 15.67 16.49
C ASP A 489 19.76 14.64 15.34
N ASN A 490 19.18 14.99 14.18
CA ASN A 490 19.08 14.06 13.06
C ASN A 490 20.39 14.01 12.27
N THR A 491 20.76 12.83 11.80
CA THR A 491 21.89 12.60 10.90
C THR A 491 21.34 12.30 9.51
N LEU A 492 21.47 13.27 8.60
CA LEU A 492 20.86 13.25 7.27
C LEU A 492 21.96 13.16 6.22
N LEU A 493 22.10 12.02 5.54
CA LEU A 493 23.23 11.70 4.66
C LEU A 493 22.75 11.35 3.25
N ASP A 494 23.48 11.79 2.22
CA ASP A 494 23.20 11.48 0.81
C ASP A 494 21.71 11.59 0.40
N ASN A 495 21.01 12.59 0.94
CA ASN A 495 19.62 12.86 0.58
C ASN A 495 19.58 13.70 -0.69
N GLY A 496 18.54 13.50 -1.51
CA GLY A 496 18.44 14.01 -2.87
C GLY A 496 18.57 15.53 -2.98
N LYS A 497 17.44 16.25 -2.93
CA LYS A 497 17.42 17.70 -3.09
C LYS A 497 17.73 18.42 -1.78
N TYR A 498 17.20 17.93 -0.66
CA TYR A 498 17.27 18.63 0.62
C TYR A 498 17.64 17.71 1.79
N GLY A 499 18.36 18.25 2.77
CA GLY A 499 18.40 17.61 4.09
C GLY A 499 17.05 17.72 4.75
N ILE A 500 16.59 18.96 4.92
CA ILE A 500 15.29 19.30 5.51
C ILE A 500 14.57 20.26 4.57
N SER A 501 13.27 20.04 4.37
CA SER A 501 12.40 20.97 3.65
C SER A 501 11.15 21.26 4.46
N THR A 502 10.78 22.54 4.57
CA THR A 502 9.50 22.96 5.14
C THR A 502 8.76 23.83 4.13
N VAL A 503 7.66 23.35 3.59
CA VAL A 503 6.89 24.03 2.55
C VAL A 503 5.51 24.40 3.08
N GLY A 504 5.06 25.61 2.75
CA GLY A 504 3.74 26.10 3.13
C GLY A 504 2.61 25.43 2.34
N VAL A 505 1.40 25.47 2.90
CA VAL A 505 0.17 25.07 2.20
C VAL A 505 -0.70 26.30 2.04
N ASP A 506 -1.35 26.46 0.89
CA ASP A 506 -2.20 27.61 0.61
C ASP A 506 -3.28 27.80 1.68
N GLY A 507 -3.36 29.01 2.24
CA GLY A 507 -4.30 29.36 3.32
C GLY A 507 -3.81 29.04 4.74
N TYR A 508 -2.68 28.33 4.90
CA TYR A 508 -2.14 27.92 6.19
C TYR A 508 -0.73 28.46 6.42
N ALA A 509 -0.54 29.16 7.54
CA ALA A 509 0.78 29.67 7.91
C ALA A 509 1.60 28.58 8.62
N ILE A 510 2.82 28.34 8.15
CA ILE A 510 3.78 27.51 8.89
C ILE A 510 4.50 28.37 9.94
N THR A 511 4.35 28.00 11.21
CA THR A 511 4.96 28.74 12.32
C THR A 511 5.51 27.80 13.39
N GLY A 512 6.53 28.25 14.11
CA GLY A 512 7.00 27.56 15.30
C GLY A 512 7.76 26.25 15.07
N ASN A 513 7.94 25.76 13.84
CA ASN A 513 8.87 24.64 13.63
C ASN A 513 10.29 25.10 13.95
N GLU A 514 10.98 24.40 14.84
CA GLU A 514 12.34 24.72 15.28
C GLU A 514 13.30 23.66 14.74
N THR A 515 14.36 24.08 14.06
CA THR A 515 15.33 23.19 13.39
C THR A 515 16.74 23.48 13.88
N TYR A 516 17.26 22.60 14.73
CA TYR A 516 18.54 22.86 15.38
C TYR A 516 19.36 21.61 15.65
N GLU A 517 20.67 21.76 15.82
CA GLU A 517 21.57 20.66 16.21
C GLU A 517 21.46 19.42 15.29
N ASN A 518 21.13 19.60 14.01
CA ASN A 518 21.13 18.51 13.03
C ASN A 518 22.50 18.40 12.34
N PHE A 519 22.87 17.17 11.97
CA PHE A 519 24.02 16.89 11.12
C PHE A 519 23.53 16.60 9.70
N ILE A 520 23.77 17.54 8.78
CA ILE A 520 23.18 17.53 7.44
C ILE A 520 24.28 17.47 6.39
N GLU A 521 24.35 16.38 5.63
CA GLU A 521 25.18 16.34 4.42
C GLU A 521 24.56 17.25 3.35
N VAL A 522 25.40 18.10 2.77
CA VAL A 522 25.03 18.95 1.63
C VAL A 522 24.85 18.05 0.41
N SER A 523 23.74 18.21 -0.30
CA SER A 523 23.40 17.40 -1.47
C SER A 523 24.47 17.47 -2.56
N LYS A 524 24.53 16.40 -3.38
CA LYS A 524 25.59 16.20 -4.38
C LYS A 524 25.63 17.31 -5.44
N ASP A 525 24.48 17.88 -5.79
CA ASP A 525 24.34 18.98 -6.75
C ASP A 525 24.51 20.37 -6.11
N GLY A 526 24.82 20.42 -4.79
CA GLY A 526 24.97 21.65 -4.03
C GLY A 526 23.64 22.37 -3.77
N SER A 527 22.51 21.68 -3.98
CA SER A 527 21.18 22.20 -3.65
C SER A 527 20.94 22.26 -2.13
N ASN A 528 19.83 22.89 -1.73
CA ASN A 528 19.67 23.47 -0.40
C ASN A 528 19.84 22.46 0.74
N SER A 529 20.68 22.80 1.72
CA SER A 529 20.79 21.98 2.93
C SER A 529 19.50 22.03 3.74
N ILE A 530 18.92 23.22 3.83
CA ILE A 530 17.58 23.46 4.39
C ILE A 530 16.80 24.36 3.43
N ASP A 531 15.66 23.86 2.94
CA ASP A 531 14.66 24.64 2.23
C ASP A 531 13.51 25.00 3.17
N THR A 532 13.06 26.25 3.16
CA THR A 532 12.09 26.68 4.17
C THR A 532 11.28 27.91 3.76
N ASP A 533 9.96 27.77 3.84
CA ASP A 533 8.99 28.86 3.77
C ASP A 533 8.78 29.57 5.12
N GLN A 534 9.50 29.17 6.17
CA GLN A 534 9.35 29.79 7.48
C GLN A 534 9.84 31.23 7.48
N THR A 535 9.04 32.09 8.10
CA THR A 535 9.31 33.54 8.10
C THR A 535 10.16 34.02 9.27
N ASP A 536 10.26 33.24 10.36
CA ASP A 536 11.15 33.56 11.48
C ASP A 536 12.48 32.81 11.35
N PRO A 537 13.54 33.46 10.82
CA PRO A 537 14.81 32.78 10.57
C PRO A 537 15.49 32.29 11.86
N ARG A 538 15.11 32.81 13.03
CA ARG A 538 15.73 32.47 14.32
C ARG A 538 15.40 31.06 14.80
N LEU A 539 14.36 30.43 14.24
CA LEU A 539 13.96 29.06 14.57
C LEU A 539 14.88 28.02 13.95
N ILE A 540 15.83 28.44 13.10
CA ILE A 540 16.87 27.58 12.55
C ILE A 540 18.18 28.00 13.18
N HIS A 541 18.93 27.11 13.83
CA HIS A 541 20.19 27.45 14.52
C HIS A 541 21.04 26.22 14.87
N ASP A 542 22.31 26.42 15.18
CA ASP A 542 23.25 25.43 15.73
C ASP A 542 23.44 24.11 14.93
N ASN A 543 23.04 24.08 13.66
CA ASN A 543 23.20 22.93 12.75
C ASN A 543 24.67 22.74 12.29
N VAL A 544 25.02 21.49 11.94
CA VAL A 544 26.33 21.13 11.37
C VAL A 544 26.14 20.65 9.94
N TYR A 545 26.70 21.38 8.98
CA TYR A 545 26.68 21.02 7.57
C TYR A 545 27.94 20.25 7.18
N TYR A 546 27.76 19.02 6.69
CA TYR A 546 28.83 18.20 6.17
C TYR A 546 28.95 18.37 4.65
N THR A 547 30.11 18.87 4.22
CA THR A 547 30.42 19.19 2.81
C THR A 547 31.37 18.12 2.25
N SER A 548 30.83 16.99 1.79
CA SER A 548 31.64 15.88 1.26
C SER A 548 32.27 16.19 -0.10
N ASN A 549 31.59 16.95 -0.94
CA ASN A 549 32.01 17.40 -2.28
C ASN A 549 32.67 18.80 -2.28
N GLY A 550 32.67 19.51 -1.14
CA GLY A 550 33.18 20.87 -1.01
C GLY A 550 32.20 21.96 -1.47
N GLU A 551 30.96 21.61 -1.78
CA GLU A 551 29.90 22.59 -2.04
C GLU A 551 29.55 23.36 -0.77
N ALA A 552 29.14 24.62 -0.94
CA ALA A 552 28.78 25.48 0.19
C ALA A 552 27.31 25.25 0.57
N PRO A 553 26.98 25.13 1.87
CA PRO A 553 25.58 24.98 2.28
C PRO A 553 24.77 26.24 2.00
N SER A 554 23.52 26.04 1.60
CA SER A 554 22.49 27.06 1.52
C SER A 554 21.31 26.74 2.43
N VAL A 555 20.69 27.81 2.92
CA VAL A 555 19.53 27.80 3.81
C VAL A 555 18.55 28.86 3.31
N ALA A 556 17.30 28.49 3.05
CA ALA A 556 16.27 29.38 2.49
C ALA A 556 16.75 30.14 1.24
N ASP A 557 17.34 29.41 0.27
CA ASP A 557 17.95 29.95 -0.96
C ASP A 557 19.05 31.02 -0.76
N LEU A 558 19.62 31.12 0.45
CA LEU A 558 20.74 32.00 0.75
C LEU A 558 21.97 31.19 1.10
N SER A 559 23.16 31.72 0.82
CA SER A 559 24.38 31.20 1.45
C SER A 559 24.23 31.21 2.98
N LEU A 560 24.80 30.23 3.68
CA LEU A 560 24.81 30.17 5.15
C LEU A 560 25.10 31.53 5.81
N LYS A 561 26.19 32.20 5.38
CA LYS A 561 26.56 33.53 5.90
C LYS A 561 25.50 34.60 5.65
N GLY A 562 24.83 34.54 4.50
CA GLY A 562 23.75 35.46 4.12
C GLY A 562 22.51 35.27 4.99
N PHE A 563 22.16 34.03 5.31
CA PHE A 563 21.06 33.71 6.22
C PHE A 563 21.40 34.13 7.67
N GLN A 564 22.63 33.89 8.11
CA GLN A 564 23.17 34.39 9.39
C GLN A 564 23.12 35.92 9.55
N GLN A 565 23.30 36.68 8.47
CA GLN A 565 23.13 38.13 8.51
C GLN A 565 21.67 38.57 8.72
N ARG A 566 20.70 37.71 8.42
CA ARG A 566 19.27 37.91 8.71
C ARG A 566 18.88 37.42 10.11
N GLY A 567 19.83 36.88 10.88
CA GLY A 567 19.62 36.39 12.24
C GLY A 567 19.21 34.93 12.34
N GLY A 568 19.23 34.18 11.22
CA GLY A 568 18.96 32.75 11.22
C GLY A 568 20.19 31.88 11.09
N ASP A 569 20.06 30.62 11.44
CA ASP A 569 21.11 29.61 11.45
C ASP A 569 22.39 30.07 12.20
N LEU A 570 22.17 30.82 13.28
CA LEU A 570 23.24 31.28 14.17
C LEU A 570 23.82 30.10 14.92
N GLY A 571 25.14 30.12 15.16
CA GLY A 571 25.84 29.00 15.79
C GLY A 571 26.27 27.91 14.81
N SER A 572 25.56 27.75 13.69
CA SER A 572 25.81 26.69 12.71
C SER A 572 27.16 26.78 12.00
N VAL A 573 27.72 25.61 11.68
CA VAL A 573 29.05 25.49 11.07
C VAL A 573 29.04 24.54 9.88
N ALA A 574 29.99 24.74 8.95
CA ALA A 574 30.28 23.79 7.89
C ALA A 574 31.59 23.04 8.17
N THR A 575 31.62 21.74 7.94
CA THR A 575 32.79 20.87 8.08
C THR A 575 32.99 20.02 6.82
N SER A 576 34.25 19.74 6.47
CA SER A 576 34.58 18.72 5.46
C SER A 576 34.97 17.38 6.08
N GLN A 577 34.95 17.29 7.41
CA GLN A 577 35.23 16.07 8.16
C GLN A 577 33.93 15.56 8.77
N PRO A 578 33.46 14.36 8.38
CA PRO A 578 32.20 13.84 8.88
C PRO A 578 32.28 13.49 10.36
N GLY A 579 33.44 12.98 10.81
CA GLY A 579 33.69 12.68 12.21
C GLY A 579 32.94 11.46 12.74
N PHE A 580 32.54 10.52 11.87
CA PHE A 580 31.94 9.25 12.29
C PHE A 580 32.98 8.28 12.90
N ILE A 581 32.50 7.35 13.73
CA ILE A 581 33.32 6.30 14.35
C ILE A 581 33.77 5.26 13.30
N ASP A 582 32.83 4.72 12.50
CA ASP A 582 33.11 3.75 11.43
C ASP A 582 31.96 3.69 10.41
N ALA A 583 31.87 4.71 9.55
CA ALA A 583 30.84 4.77 8.51
C ALA A 583 30.90 3.60 7.51
N ALA A 584 32.10 3.10 7.20
CA ALA A 584 32.27 1.95 6.30
C ALA A 584 31.70 0.65 6.89
N GLY A 585 31.69 0.54 8.22
CA GLY A 585 31.01 -0.53 8.96
C GLY A 585 29.55 -0.22 9.34
N GLY A 586 28.95 0.86 8.82
CA GLY A 586 27.58 1.29 9.14
C GLY A 586 27.42 1.96 10.52
N ASN A 587 28.51 2.27 11.22
CA ASN A 587 28.48 2.96 12.50
C ASN A 587 28.65 4.47 12.32
N TYR A 588 27.52 5.15 12.21
CA TYR A 588 27.41 6.60 12.06
C TYR A 588 27.40 7.36 13.39
N GLY A 589 27.82 6.73 14.51
CA GLY A 589 28.05 7.47 15.74
C GLY A 589 29.19 8.49 15.60
N PHE A 590 29.12 9.60 16.34
CA PHE A 590 30.12 10.67 16.24
C PHE A 590 31.34 10.41 17.14
N ALA A 591 32.54 10.54 16.55
CA ALA A 591 33.80 10.45 17.26
C ALA A 591 34.03 11.67 18.16
N SER A 592 34.77 11.46 19.25
CA SER A 592 35.13 12.53 20.19
C SER A 592 35.90 13.66 19.48
N GLY A 593 35.46 14.91 19.68
CA GLY A 593 36.07 16.10 19.06
C GLY A 593 35.64 16.37 17.62
N SER A 594 34.67 15.61 17.09
CA SER A 594 33.98 15.95 15.83
C SER A 594 33.18 17.24 15.97
N ALA A 595 32.85 17.87 14.83
CA ALA A 595 32.01 19.06 14.82
C ALA A 595 30.63 18.79 15.42
N ALA A 596 29.99 17.66 15.06
CA ALA A 596 28.73 17.21 15.63
C ALA A 596 28.79 17.12 17.16
N GLN A 597 29.79 16.42 17.70
CA GLN A 597 29.96 16.27 19.14
C GLN A 597 30.23 17.60 19.86
N ALA A 598 30.93 18.55 19.22
CA ALA A 598 31.15 19.88 19.76
C ALA A 598 29.87 20.73 19.80
N HIS A 599 28.90 20.42 18.94
CA HIS A 599 27.58 21.04 18.86
C HIS A 599 26.53 20.34 19.73
N GLY A 600 26.90 19.30 20.47
CA GLY A 600 25.97 18.59 21.34
C GLY A 600 25.12 17.53 20.65
N ILE A 601 25.27 17.37 19.32
CA ILE A 601 24.46 16.45 18.51
C ILE A 601 24.59 15.02 19.04
N GLU A 602 23.46 14.42 19.41
CA GLU A 602 23.39 13.05 19.87
C GLU A 602 23.67 12.06 18.73
N SER A 603 24.35 10.96 19.05
CA SER A 603 24.62 9.91 18.07
C SER A 603 23.46 8.93 17.97
N SER A 604 23.14 8.53 16.74
CA SER A 604 22.18 7.44 16.50
C SER A 604 22.58 6.16 17.26
N PRO A 605 21.65 5.52 18.00
CA PRO A 605 21.93 4.35 18.84
C PRO A 605 21.94 3.05 18.02
N ALA A 606 22.79 2.95 16.99
CA ALA A 606 22.78 1.89 15.97
C ALA A 606 22.64 0.45 16.49
N GLY A 607 23.24 0.12 17.65
CA GLY A 607 23.15 -1.22 18.25
C GLY A 607 21.81 -1.58 18.90
N LYS A 608 20.81 -0.69 18.84
CA LYS A 608 19.45 -0.88 19.36
C LYS A 608 18.39 -0.79 18.27
N ILE A 609 18.76 -0.52 17.02
CA ILE A 609 17.80 -0.27 15.95
C ILE A 609 17.46 -1.57 15.23
N GLY A 610 16.19 -1.73 14.87
CA GLY A 610 15.66 -2.87 14.14
C GLY A 610 15.37 -4.08 15.03
N SER A 611 14.84 -5.11 14.38
CA SER A 611 14.42 -6.34 15.04
C SER A 611 15.63 -7.14 15.51
N SER A 612 15.50 -7.73 16.70
CA SER A 612 16.43 -8.72 17.25
C SER A 612 16.25 -10.11 16.64
N LEU A 613 15.24 -10.32 15.79
CA LEU A 613 15.03 -11.59 15.11
C LEU A 613 16.20 -11.88 14.16
N THR A 614 16.94 -12.95 14.45
CA THR A 614 18.07 -13.40 13.63
C THR A 614 17.63 -14.47 12.64
N GLY A 615 18.25 -14.44 11.44
CA GLY A 615 17.95 -15.34 10.33
C GLY A 615 17.11 -14.65 9.26
N SER A 616 17.64 -14.64 8.03
CA SER A 616 16.81 -14.54 6.84
C SER A 616 15.84 -15.72 6.86
N ALA A 617 14.62 -15.53 6.36
CA ALA A 617 13.86 -16.67 5.88
C ALA A 617 14.75 -17.50 4.93
N PRO A 618 14.56 -18.82 4.81
CA PRO A 618 15.10 -19.52 3.66
C PRO A 618 14.63 -18.78 2.43
N VAL A 619 15.54 -18.13 1.72
CA VAL A 619 15.28 -17.60 0.38
C VAL A 619 14.73 -18.76 -0.41
N VAL A 620 13.44 -18.76 -0.71
CA VAL A 620 12.92 -19.61 -1.76
C VAL A 620 13.35 -18.90 -3.02
N ASP A 621 14.45 -19.37 -3.61
CA ASP A 621 14.92 -18.83 -4.87
C ASP A 621 13.72 -18.77 -5.83
N PRO A 622 13.45 -17.62 -6.47
CA PRO A 622 12.47 -17.61 -7.55
C PRO A 622 12.86 -18.70 -8.56
N PRO A 623 11.90 -19.35 -9.23
CA PRO A 623 12.23 -20.31 -10.27
C PRO A 623 13.22 -19.65 -11.22
N ALA A 624 14.40 -20.26 -11.34
CA ALA A 624 15.47 -19.69 -12.13
C ALA A 624 14.93 -19.31 -13.52
N PRO A 625 15.17 -18.07 -14.00
CA PRO A 625 14.77 -17.72 -15.35
C PRO A 625 15.38 -18.75 -16.32
N GLU A 626 14.61 -19.16 -17.33
CA GLU A 626 15.15 -20.05 -18.35
C GLU A 626 16.45 -19.45 -18.90
N PRO A 627 17.50 -20.27 -19.11
CA PRO A 627 18.72 -19.77 -19.72
C PRO A 627 18.35 -19.13 -21.06
N THR A 628 18.77 -17.87 -21.24
CA THR A 628 18.62 -17.15 -22.50
C THR A 628 19.05 -18.06 -23.65
N PRO A 629 18.24 -18.26 -24.70
CA PRO A 629 18.63 -19.07 -25.84
C PRO A 629 19.99 -18.58 -26.33
N ALA A 630 20.95 -19.50 -26.46
CA ALA A 630 22.27 -19.17 -26.99
C ALA A 630 22.09 -18.41 -28.32
N PRO A 631 22.84 -17.30 -28.54
CA PRO A 631 22.71 -16.53 -29.77
C PRO A 631 22.87 -17.48 -30.96
N GLU A 632 21.94 -17.40 -31.91
CA GLU A 632 22.01 -18.20 -33.13
C GLU A 632 23.41 -18.06 -33.75
N PRO A 633 24.03 -19.16 -34.19
CA PRO A 633 25.36 -19.12 -34.78
C PRO A 633 25.35 -18.16 -35.97
N THR A 634 26.23 -17.16 -35.92
CA THR A 634 26.41 -16.19 -37.00
C THR A 634 26.59 -16.94 -38.32
N PRO A 635 25.83 -16.62 -39.39
CA PRO A 635 26.02 -17.25 -40.68
C PRO A 635 27.48 -17.11 -41.13
N ALA A 636 28.07 -18.23 -41.54
CA ALA A 636 29.44 -18.23 -42.06
C ALA A 636 29.55 -17.22 -43.22
N PRO A 637 30.63 -16.43 -43.31
CA PRO A 637 30.79 -15.44 -44.37
C PRO A 637 30.77 -16.13 -45.73
N GLU A 638 29.94 -15.60 -46.64
CA GLU A 638 29.91 -16.05 -48.03
C GLU A 638 31.30 -15.91 -48.69
N PRO A 639 31.71 -16.87 -49.53
CA PRO A 639 33.00 -16.81 -50.21
C PRO A 639 33.06 -15.63 -51.19
N SER A 640 34.11 -14.82 -51.05
CA SER A 640 34.41 -13.67 -51.90
C SER A 640 34.55 -14.04 -53.38
N VAL A 641 33.74 -13.40 -54.24
CA VAL A 641 33.84 -13.47 -55.70
C VAL A 641 35.01 -12.59 -56.18
N PRO A 642 35.88 -13.07 -57.11
CA PRO A 642 36.99 -12.27 -57.65
C PRO A 642 36.51 -11.21 -58.66
N PRO A 643 37.30 -10.15 -58.91
CA PRO A 643 36.82 -8.95 -59.60
C PRO A 643 36.83 -9.11 -61.12
N ASP A 644 35.75 -8.67 -61.77
CA ASP A 644 35.68 -8.53 -63.22
C ASP A 644 36.21 -7.18 -63.70
N VAL A 645 36.88 -7.24 -64.85
CA VAL A 645 37.57 -6.15 -65.54
C VAL A 645 36.60 -5.34 -66.42
N VAL A 646 36.79 -4.03 -66.33
CA VAL A 646 36.16 -2.89 -67.04
C VAL A 646 35.92 -3.07 -68.54
N THR A 647 34.74 -2.67 -69.04
CA THR A 647 34.58 -1.87 -70.29
C THR A 647 33.31 -0.99 -70.26
N SER A 648 33.39 0.16 -70.95
CA SER A 648 32.46 1.32 -71.01
C SER A 648 31.72 1.39 -72.38
N PRO A 649 30.89 2.40 -72.74
CA PRO A 649 29.42 2.37 -72.71
C PRO A 649 28.70 2.53 -74.09
N GLU A 650 27.40 2.17 -74.12
CA GLU A 650 26.22 2.60 -74.93
C GLU A 650 26.29 2.81 -76.47
N PRO A 651 25.22 2.44 -77.25
CA PRO A 651 24.00 3.28 -77.37
C PRO A 651 22.63 2.58 -77.64
N GLN A 652 21.54 3.27 -77.30
CA GLN A 652 20.12 3.08 -77.75
C GLN A 652 19.91 3.47 -79.25
N PRO A 653 18.73 3.34 -79.96
CA PRO A 653 17.34 3.02 -79.51
C PRO A 653 16.41 2.12 -80.44
N GLY A 654 15.26 1.66 -79.89
CA GLY A 654 13.89 1.62 -80.48
C GLY A 654 13.38 0.35 -81.22
N PRO A 655 12.06 0.22 -81.55
CA PRO A 655 10.84 0.37 -80.71
C PRO A 655 9.77 -0.76 -80.92
N GLY A 656 8.77 -0.86 -80.02
CA GLY A 656 7.40 -1.29 -80.37
C GLY A 656 6.77 -2.47 -79.60
N GLY A 657 5.56 -2.25 -79.06
CA GLY A 657 4.62 -3.31 -78.63
C GLY A 657 3.69 -2.89 -77.47
N ASN A 658 2.40 -2.70 -77.78
CA ASN A 658 1.30 -2.11 -76.99
C ASN A 658 0.80 -2.97 -75.79
N PRO A 659 0.06 -2.42 -74.79
CA PRO A 659 -0.31 -3.07 -73.54
C PRO A 659 -1.78 -3.55 -73.47
N GLU A 660 -2.11 -4.41 -72.50
CA GLU A 660 -3.49 -4.77 -72.11
C GLU A 660 -3.53 -5.38 -70.67
N PRO A 661 -4.67 -5.45 -69.96
CA PRO A 661 -5.06 -4.42 -68.99
C PRO A 661 -5.43 -4.96 -67.58
N THR A 662 -5.62 -4.02 -66.65
CA THR A 662 -6.09 -4.14 -65.26
C THR A 662 -7.56 -4.64 -65.15
N PRO A 663 -7.95 -5.44 -64.14
CA PRO A 663 -9.35 -5.72 -63.83
C PRO A 663 -9.93 -4.74 -62.78
N GLU A 664 -11.17 -4.30 -63.03
CA GLU A 664 -12.05 -3.49 -62.17
C GLU A 664 -13.25 -4.32 -61.64
N PRO A 665 -14.10 -3.80 -60.71
CA PRO A 665 -14.68 -4.56 -59.59
C PRO A 665 -16.06 -5.19 -59.85
N ALA A 666 -16.49 -6.07 -58.93
CA ALA A 666 -17.81 -6.72 -58.92
C ALA A 666 -18.88 -5.91 -58.14
N PRO A 667 -20.19 -6.03 -58.47
CA PRO A 667 -21.20 -5.00 -58.21
C PRO A 667 -22.09 -5.23 -56.98
N GLU A 668 -22.65 -4.14 -56.43
CA GLU A 668 -23.78 -4.10 -55.48
C GLU A 668 -25.11 -4.57 -56.11
N PRO A 669 -26.05 -5.15 -55.32
CA PRO A 669 -27.45 -5.26 -55.71
C PRO A 669 -28.33 -4.15 -55.08
N ALA A 670 -29.19 -3.56 -55.93
CA ALA A 670 -30.21 -2.55 -55.65
C ALA A 670 -31.63 -3.20 -55.54
N PRO A 671 -32.73 -2.48 -55.21
CA PRO A 671 -33.71 -2.89 -54.18
C PRO A 671 -35.16 -3.22 -54.66
N GLU A 672 -36.01 -3.56 -53.67
CA GLU A 672 -37.49 -3.45 -53.59
C GLU A 672 -38.40 -4.51 -54.26
N PRO A 673 -39.65 -4.82 -53.77
CA PRO A 673 -40.67 -3.84 -53.36
C PRO A 673 -41.60 -4.19 -52.16
N SER A 674 -42.51 -3.26 -51.90
CA SER A 674 -43.34 -3.03 -50.73
C SER A 674 -44.86 -3.30 -50.93
N VAL A 675 -45.58 -3.42 -49.78
CA VAL A 675 -47.04 -3.21 -49.44
C VAL A 675 -48.16 -4.13 -50.00
N PRO A 676 -49.44 -4.14 -49.48
CA PRO A 676 -50.08 -3.90 -48.14
C PRO A 676 -51.25 -4.95 -47.85
N PRO A 677 -52.37 -4.68 -47.11
CA PRO A 677 -52.62 -4.30 -45.70
C PRO A 677 -53.62 -5.23 -44.91
N ASP A 678 -53.71 -5.01 -43.59
CA ASP A 678 -54.83 -5.09 -42.62
C ASP A 678 -55.84 -6.28 -42.58
N VAL A 679 -56.17 -6.75 -41.36
CA VAL A 679 -57.43 -6.41 -40.63
C VAL A 679 -57.58 -7.23 -39.33
N VAL A 680 -57.51 -6.51 -38.20
CA VAL A 680 -58.40 -6.47 -37.02
C VAL A 680 -58.78 -7.76 -36.27
N THR A 681 -58.36 -7.82 -34.99
CA THR A 681 -59.27 -8.00 -33.83
C THR A 681 -58.73 -7.25 -32.61
N SER A 682 -59.62 -6.53 -31.91
CA SER A 682 -59.42 -5.74 -30.68
C SER A 682 -60.76 -5.81 -29.90
N PRO A 683 -60.88 -5.41 -28.62
CA PRO A 683 -59.99 -5.47 -27.43
C PRO A 683 -60.68 -6.11 -26.20
N GLU A 684 -59.95 -6.26 -25.08
CA GLU A 684 -60.36 -5.97 -23.67
C GLU A 684 -59.32 -6.53 -22.66
N PRO A 685 -59.24 -6.05 -21.41
CA PRO A 685 -58.98 -4.69 -20.95
C PRO A 685 -57.63 -4.61 -20.18
N GLY A 686 -57.02 -3.42 -20.15
CA GLY A 686 -55.74 -3.20 -19.48
C GLY A 686 -55.83 -3.28 -17.94
N PRO A 687 -54.76 -3.70 -17.26
CA PRO A 687 -54.61 -3.47 -15.83
C PRO A 687 -54.34 -1.98 -15.54
N ASP A 688 -54.95 -1.49 -14.47
CA ASP A 688 -54.95 -0.11 -13.99
C ASP A 688 -53.55 0.50 -13.78
N PRO A 689 -53.41 1.84 -13.87
CA PRO A 689 -52.16 2.53 -13.61
C PRO A 689 -51.71 2.33 -12.16
N VAL A 690 -50.47 1.89 -11.99
CA VAL A 690 -49.78 1.87 -10.69
C VAL A 690 -49.57 3.30 -10.22
N VAL A 691 -50.24 3.65 -9.13
CA VAL A 691 -50.08 4.91 -8.39
C VAL A 691 -48.71 4.90 -7.70
N PRO A 692 -47.89 5.97 -7.81
CA PRO A 692 -46.66 6.09 -7.03
C PRO A 692 -46.98 6.20 -5.53
N PRO A 693 -46.17 5.62 -4.62
CA PRO A 693 -46.43 5.72 -3.19
C PRO A 693 -46.40 7.19 -2.73
N GLU A 694 -47.39 7.57 -1.91
CA GLU A 694 -47.43 8.87 -1.22
C GLU A 694 -46.21 9.04 -0.29
N PRO A 695 -45.71 10.28 -0.10
CA PRO A 695 -44.63 10.56 0.83
C PRO A 695 -45.09 10.35 2.28
N THR A 696 -44.29 9.61 3.04
CA THR A 696 -44.42 9.46 4.50
C THR A 696 -44.21 10.82 5.19
N PRO A 697 -45.03 11.20 6.19
CA PRO A 697 -45.04 12.56 6.74
C PRO A 697 -43.79 12.90 7.57
N GLU A 698 -43.34 14.15 7.42
CA GLU A 698 -42.29 14.78 8.24
C GLU A 698 -42.58 14.67 9.75
N PRO A 699 -41.55 14.42 10.59
CA PRO A 699 -41.71 14.51 12.03
C PRO A 699 -41.98 15.96 12.46
N ALA A 700 -43.00 16.12 13.32
CA ALA A 700 -43.45 17.42 13.85
C ALA A 700 -42.32 18.20 14.55
N PRO A 701 -42.32 19.54 14.48
CA PRO A 701 -41.28 20.37 15.08
C PRO A 701 -41.32 20.30 16.61
N ASN A 702 -40.15 20.13 17.22
CA ASN A 702 -39.98 20.16 18.67
C ASN A 702 -40.46 21.51 19.25
N PRO A 703 -41.12 21.49 20.43
CA PRO A 703 -41.71 22.68 21.02
C PRO A 703 -40.66 23.69 21.48
N LYS A 704 -40.93 24.95 21.12
CA LYS A 704 -40.19 26.16 21.47
C LYS A 704 -39.94 26.25 23.00
N PRO A 705 -38.71 26.49 23.47
CA PRO A 705 -38.46 26.80 24.88
C PRO A 705 -39.05 28.18 25.24
N PRO A 706 -39.52 28.38 26.49
CA PRO A 706 -40.21 29.61 26.89
C PRO A 706 -39.26 30.82 26.98
N GLU A 707 -39.78 31.99 26.57
CA GLU A 707 -39.15 33.30 26.70
C GLU A 707 -38.78 33.62 28.15
N VAL A 708 -37.51 34.01 28.37
CA VAL A 708 -37.05 34.61 29.62
C VAL A 708 -36.69 36.07 29.36
N VAL A 709 -37.29 36.92 30.17
CA VAL A 709 -37.23 38.38 30.17
C VAL A 709 -35.84 38.89 30.60
N VAL A 710 -35.34 39.91 29.91
CA VAL A 710 -34.08 40.63 30.19
C VAL A 710 -34.28 41.73 31.24
N THR A 711 -33.38 41.87 32.22
CA THR A 711 -32.81 43.16 32.75
C THR A 711 -31.74 42.90 33.87
N PRO A 712 -30.82 43.86 34.22
CA PRO A 712 -29.35 43.69 34.06
C PRO A 712 -28.48 43.94 35.34
N GLU A 713 -27.15 43.70 35.21
CA GLU A 713 -25.97 44.43 35.79
C GLU A 713 -24.76 43.53 36.24
N GLU A 714 -23.56 44.09 36.02
CA GLU A 714 -22.13 43.69 36.23
C GLU A 714 -21.67 43.22 37.65
N PRO A 715 -20.36 42.99 37.96
CA PRO A 715 -19.27 42.20 37.32
C PRO A 715 -18.43 41.33 38.33
N ALA A 716 -17.37 40.67 37.82
CA ALA A 716 -16.09 40.27 38.46
C ALA A 716 -15.88 38.81 39.01
N THR A 717 -14.99 38.07 38.30
CA THR A 717 -13.81 37.23 38.69
C THR A 717 -13.67 36.61 40.11
N PRO A 718 -12.71 35.69 40.35
CA PRO A 718 -12.43 34.37 39.74
C PRO A 718 -12.26 33.27 40.85
N THR A 719 -12.18 31.97 40.51
CA THR A 719 -11.29 30.94 41.13
C THR A 719 -11.71 29.49 40.80
N THR A 720 -10.73 28.74 40.31
CA THR A 720 -10.47 27.28 40.41
C THR A 720 -10.89 26.59 41.74
N PRO A 721 -10.80 25.24 41.92
CA PRO A 721 -10.71 24.09 40.98
C PRO A 721 -11.49 22.80 41.43
N VAL A 722 -11.37 21.73 40.63
CA VAL A 722 -11.55 20.28 40.94
C VAL A 722 -12.93 19.77 41.36
N ALA A 723 -13.47 18.78 40.63
CA ALA A 723 -13.71 17.42 41.13
C ALA A 723 -14.68 16.60 40.27
N ASP A 724 -14.30 15.33 40.10
CA ASP A 724 -15.14 14.13 40.13
C ASP A 724 -16.12 13.81 38.98
N THR A 725 -15.81 12.68 38.35
CA THR A 725 -16.73 11.66 37.81
C THR A 725 -17.99 11.47 38.66
N PRO A 726 -19.10 11.04 38.03
CA PRO A 726 -19.52 9.67 38.32
C PRO A 726 -20.06 8.87 37.14
N ASP A 727 -19.83 7.58 37.33
CA ASP A 727 -20.21 6.38 36.60
C ASP A 727 -21.72 6.08 36.42
N HIS A 728 -21.92 5.17 35.46
CA HIS A 728 -22.87 4.04 35.37
C HIS A 728 -24.24 4.16 34.66
N HIS A 729 -24.24 3.53 33.47
CA HIS A 729 -25.12 2.44 32.98
C HIS A 729 -26.63 2.64 32.81
N ASN A 730 -27.09 2.36 31.58
CA ASN A 730 -28.04 1.27 31.35
C ASN A 730 -27.93 0.71 29.92
N TRP A 731 -27.91 -0.62 29.82
CA TRP A 731 -27.65 -1.40 28.60
C TRP A 731 -28.87 -2.28 28.22
N THR A 732 -29.03 -2.49 26.90
CA THR A 732 -29.69 -3.60 26.14
C THR A 732 -31.21 -3.61 25.85
N PRO A 733 -31.71 -4.35 24.80
CA PRO A 733 -31.01 -5.26 23.86
C PRO A 733 -31.37 -5.21 22.33
N TRP A 734 -30.34 -5.51 21.52
CA TRP A 734 -30.23 -6.42 20.34
C TRP A 734 -31.14 -6.32 19.08
N GLY A 735 -30.46 -6.22 17.92
CA GLY A 735 -30.71 -7.10 16.75
C GLY A 735 -30.77 -6.40 15.39
N ASN A 736 -29.71 -6.46 14.57
CA ASN A 736 -29.65 -7.26 13.34
C ASN A 736 -28.28 -7.09 12.66
N TRP A 737 -27.60 -8.21 12.39
CA TRP A 737 -26.30 -8.29 11.74
C TRP A 737 -26.46 -8.23 10.21
N GLY A 738 -25.61 -7.46 9.56
CA GLY A 738 -25.51 -7.38 8.11
C GLY A 738 -24.22 -6.68 7.69
N GLN A 739 -23.32 -7.44 7.08
CA GLN A 739 -22.23 -7.04 6.19
C GLN A 739 -21.61 -5.66 6.48
N HIS A 740 -20.58 -5.62 7.31
CA HIS A 740 -19.68 -4.48 7.37
C HIS A 740 -18.64 -4.69 6.26
N GLN A 741 -18.89 -4.03 5.14
CA GLN A 741 -17.82 -3.69 4.21
C GLN A 741 -16.88 -2.72 4.93
N TRP A 742 -15.62 -2.70 4.49
CA TRP A 742 -14.66 -1.68 4.89
C TRP A 742 -15.35 -0.33 4.80
N PRO A 743 -15.34 0.50 5.86
CA PRO A 743 -15.85 1.84 5.71
C PRO A 743 -14.98 2.53 4.66
N THR A 744 -15.52 2.66 3.45
CA THR A 744 -15.00 3.44 2.32
C THR A 744 -15.03 4.95 2.60
N TRP A 745 -14.83 5.35 3.86
CA TRP A 745 -14.85 6.74 4.29
C TRP A 745 -13.57 7.50 3.95
N VAL A 746 -12.62 6.87 3.24
CA VAL A 746 -11.49 7.55 2.57
C VAL A 746 -11.92 8.20 1.23
N GLU A 747 -13.12 7.90 0.72
CA GLU A 747 -13.47 8.09 -0.71
C GLU A 747 -14.26 9.36 -1.08
N ASN A 748 -14.46 10.36 -0.21
CA ASN A 748 -15.36 11.48 -0.55
C ASN A 748 -14.89 12.90 -0.20
N ASN A 749 -13.59 13.20 -0.19
CA ASN A 749 -13.15 14.60 -0.15
C ASN A 749 -11.90 14.96 -0.97
N TRP A 750 -11.42 14.08 -1.85
CA TRP A 750 -10.31 14.38 -2.78
C TRP A 750 -10.77 15.02 -4.09
N GLY A 751 -11.69 15.98 -4.01
CA GLY A 751 -12.29 16.56 -5.21
C GLY A 751 -12.97 17.89 -5.00
N HIS A 752 -12.28 18.91 -4.47
CA HIS A 752 -12.81 20.28 -4.56
C HIS A 752 -11.79 21.42 -4.47
N TRP A 753 -10.63 21.33 -5.14
CA TRP A 753 -9.87 22.54 -5.51
C TRP A 753 -9.37 22.47 -6.96
N GLY A 754 -10.32 22.29 -7.88
CA GLY A 754 -10.11 22.45 -9.31
C GLY A 754 -11.32 23.11 -9.96
N ARG A 755 -11.13 24.35 -10.44
CA ARG A 755 -12.05 25.19 -11.23
C ARG A 755 -13.12 25.99 -10.47
N ASN A 756 -12.91 27.31 -10.46
CA ASN A 756 -13.97 28.24 -10.83
C ASN A 756 -13.58 28.87 -12.18
N ASP A 757 -14.48 28.72 -13.16
CA ASP A 757 -14.30 29.03 -14.59
C ASP A 757 -14.44 30.53 -14.98
N HIS A 758 -13.89 30.80 -16.18
CA HIS A 758 -14.10 31.92 -17.13
C HIS A 758 -13.30 33.22 -16.89
N ASP A 759 -12.48 33.74 -17.82
CA ASP A 759 -12.70 33.93 -19.25
C ASP A 759 -11.40 34.12 -20.07
N SER A 760 -11.42 33.64 -21.32
CA SER A 760 -10.66 34.03 -22.54
C SER A 760 -9.19 34.52 -22.45
N ASP A 761 -8.22 33.74 -22.95
CA ASP A 761 -7.58 33.94 -24.27
C ASP A 761 -6.39 32.96 -24.49
N ARG A 762 -6.17 32.65 -25.77
CA ARG A 762 -5.19 31.67 -26.31
C ARG A 762 -3.72 32.05 -26.13
N ASP A 763 -2.90 31.00 -26.24
CA ASP A 763 -1.47 30.94 -26.56
C ASP A 763 -0.46 31.30 -25.45
N SER A 764 0.17 30.28 -24.85
CA SER A 764 1.63 30.06 -24.90
C SER A 764 2.07 28.92 -23.97
N HIS A 765 3.17 28.27 -24.34
CA HIS A 765 3.81 27.18 -23.61
C HIS A 765 4.30 27.62 -22.22
N SER A 766 4.06 26.82 -21.18
CA SER A 766 4.72 26.91 -19.86
C SER A 766 4.81 25.49 -19.28
N ARG A 767 5.98 24.83 -19.23
CA ARG A 767 7.00 24.93 -18.18
C ARG A 767 6.38 25.11 -16.79
N TRP A 768 6.10 23.97 -16.15
CA TRP A 768 5.85 23.89 -14.72
C TRP A 768 7.15 24.26 -13.98
N HIS A 769 7.12 25.41 -13.34
CA HIS A 769 8.07 25.81 -12.30
C HIS A 769 7.23 26.00 -11.04
N TRP A 770 7.57 25.30 -9.97
CA TRP A 770 7.17 25.67 -8.62
C TRP A 770 8.42 26.01 -7.82
N HIS A 771 8.35 27.21 -7.26
CA HIS A 771 9.26 27.76 -6.26
C HIS A 771 8.98 27.12 -4.91
#